data_AF-A0A3S0XVX2-F1
#
_entry.id   AF-A0A3S0XVX2-F1
#
_cell.length_a   1.000
_cell.length_b   1.000
_cell.length_c   1.000
_cell.angle_alpha   90.00
_cell.angle_beta   90.00
_cell.angle_gamma   90.00
#
_symmetry.space_group_name_H-M   'P 1'
#
loop_
_entity.id
_entity.type
_entity.pdbx_description
1 polymer ?
#
loop_
_entity_poly.entity_id
_entity_poly.type
_entity_poly.pdbx_seq_one_letter_code
_entity_poly.pdbx_strand_id
1 'polypeptide(L)'
;MAAEKGHFETLQYLLEKMGLSTGDKLQAIKAWGYYAIKGAASSGHLPTLRYLLEKMGLSTKDKLKVIKGDDYYAIRIVAYNGHSETLQYLLEKMGLSTEDKLEAIKARDYYAIRGAAEKGHLETLQYLLEKMGLSTEDKLEAIKEDDYVAIRWTAQHGHLATLHYLLEEAGLSTEDKLEAIKARDYDTIRSAAWREHRPIITYFLTFDAGFAYLESHDHEYGQKHVYAFVAEQLEALKRRKEVFEQPHPAGVFDVEAEEARRCFYLLRNLIRRGVRRDYADAEPNVDELGFLLTIPAVKNLAHQELNERGSNELLRLACHLGNRDAATILLTLPAVRALAEQTNYYRNEARGQLDLRALAHDRESSMHALTQGEQKRLEQATKHYEPLIKGDNVAMVMNDLRDYLRAHYQQNPPCLVSEEGRPIELPLDFSQFRALALSPKQQEEALKEYYKHPYHSAWRYLSKPNYWMHQQASYVYVDEQDRSLKWSSFAEYQFLIALCWLAAKDNAIPPTDGHTLEGRIEHFIRELMLIGRAHNWDKTREHKGIREEYDDLEGDKPSCYSGVKRRLFQSVIGHPLLKLLTDDDIRQEVRDFALTLFKTKMATLNNKEAMNEAYKEYISTLDPDSAKPLACLNFSAEEQAQCVAQLTQKYGDSFTSSHSFKMQVHSLLALDPNAPNTSDHYHALKLDGLTNLSFYLGQTQGNPHGLFGAQTRKRAEPEQVDNYLNNCRIC
;
A
#
# COMPACT_ATOMS: atom_id res chain seq x y z
N MET A 1 -12.85 -13.74 -53.01
CA MET A 1 -14.19 -13.18 -53.33
C MET A 1 -15.29 -14.23 -53.47
N ALA A 2 -15.64 -14.79 -54.64
CA ALA A 2 -16.85 -15.65 -54.74
C ALA A 2 -16.88 -16.84 -53.75
N ALA A 3 -15.75 -17.54 -53.61
CA ALA A 3 -15.61 -18.65 -52.66
C ALA A 3 -15.63 -18.20 -51.17
N GLU A 4 -15.00 -17.07 -50.89
CA GLU A 4 -14.88 -16.40 -49.58
C GLU A 4 -16.20 -15.75 -49.12
N LYS A 5 -17.09 -15.38 -50.03
CA LYS A 5 -18.45 -14.90 -49.76
C LYS A 5 -19.51 -16.01 -49.83
N GLY A 6 -19.08 -17.25 -50.04
CA GLY A 6 -19.97 -18.41 -50.04
C GLY A 6 -20.94 -18.47 -51.22
N HIS A 7 -20.69 -17.71 -52.29
CA HIS A 7 -21.52 -17.69 -53.50
C HIS A 7 -21.26 -18.94 -54.35
N PHE A 8 -21.73 -20.07 -53.84
CA PHE A 8 -21.46 -21.40 -54.38
C PHE A 8 -21.90 -21.54 -55.84
N GLU A 9 -23.11 -21.09 -56.17
CA GLU A 9 -23.68 -21.16 -57.51
C GLU A 9 -22.91 -20.28 -58.49
N THR A 10 -22.45 -19.10 -58.05
CA THR A 10 -21.59 -18.22 -58.85
C THR A 10 -20.24 -18.87 -59.09
N LEU A 11 -19.61 -19.45 -58.05
CA LEU A 11 -18.34 -20.16 -58.18
C LEU A 11 -18.45 -21.36 -59.12
N GLN A 12 -19.51 -22.16 -58.99
CA GLN A 12 -19.80 -23.29 -59.86
C GLN A 12 -20.03 -22.81 -61.30
N TYR A 13 -20.80 -21.74 -61.52
CA TYR A 13 -21.00 -21.16 -62.85
C TYR A 13 -19.68 -20.70 -63.49
N LEU A 14 -18.86 -19.95 -62.75
CA LEU A 14 -17.55 -19.49 -63.22
C LEU A 14 -16.63 -20.67 -63.61
N LEU A 15 -16.64 -21.76 -62.84
CA LEU A 15 -15.77 -22.91 -63.07
C LEU A 15 -16.35 -23.94 -64.07
N GLU A 16 -17.67 -24.04 -64.25
CA GLU A 16 -18.29 -25.06 -65.11
C GLU A 16 -18.89 -24.51 -66.41
N LYS A 17 -19.32 -23.26 -66.46
CA LYS A 17 -20.07 -22.68 -67.60
C LYS A 17 -19.27 -21.71 -68.46
N MET A 18 -18.15 -21.18 -67.98
CA MET A 18 -17.27 -20.29 -68.76
C MET A 18 -16.30 -21.01 -69.72
N GLY A 19 -16.46 -22.31 -69.96
CA GLY A 19 -15.64 -23.05 -70.94
C GLY A 19 -14.17 -23.26 -70.55
N LEU A 20 -13.77 -22.93 -69.32
CA LEU A 20 -12.41 -23.12 -68.81
C LEU A 20 -11.94 -24.59 -68.96
N SER A 21 -10.70 -24.81 -69.38
CA SER A 21 -10.11 -26.14 -69.39
C SER A 21 -9.85 -26.63 -67.97
N THR A 22 -9.65 -27.95 -67.78
CA THR A 22 -9.27 -28.51 -66.48
C THR A 22 -7.96 -27.89 -65.94
N GLY A 23 -7.03 -27.53 -66.83
CA GLY A 23 -5.80 -26.83 -66.46
C GLY A 23 -6.07 -25.42 -65.92
N ASP A 24 -6.90 -24.64 -66.60
CA ASP A 24 -7.23 -23.27 -66.20
C ASP A 24 -7.96 -23.22 -64.86
N LYS A 25 -8.90 -24.15 -64.63
CA LYS A 25 -9.61 -24.29 -63.34
C LYS A 25 -8.62 -24.59 -62.21
N LEU A 26 -7.70 -25.53 -62.44
CA LEU A 26 -6.68 -25.90 -61.46
C LEU A 26 -5.73 -24.73 -61.18
N GLN A 27 -5.33 -23.98 -62.22
CA GLN A 27 -4.50 -22.78 -62.06
C GLN A 27 -5.23 -21.67 -61.30
N ALA A 28 -6.50 -21.41 -61.60
CA ALA A 28 -7.33 -20.44 -60.89
C ALA A 28 -7.51 -20.79 -59.40
N ILE A 29 -7.60 -22.08 -59.08
CA ILE A 29 -7.73 -22.56 -57.68
C ILE A 29 -6.38 -22.54 -56.94
N LYS A 30 -5.26 -22.82 -57.64
CA LYS A 30 -3.90 -22.71 -57.09
C LYS A 30 -3.42 -21.26 -56.96
N ALA A 31 -4.07 -20.32 -57.65
CA ALA A 31 -3.71 -18.91 -57.67
C ALA A 31 -3.57 -18.32 -56.26
N TRP A 32 -2.58 -17.44 -56.11
CA TRP A 32 -2.33 -16.66 -54.89
C TRP A 32 -2.16 -17.56 -53.64
N GLY A 33 -1.52 -18.72 -53.85
CA GLY A 33 -1.30 -19.71 -52.79
C GLY A 33 -2.61 -20.32 -52.28
N TYR A 34 -3.49 -20.74 -53.20
CA TYR A 34 -4.81 -21.33 -52.89
C TYR A 34 -5.79 -20.39 -52.17
N TYR A 35 -5.79 -19.10 -52.52
CA TYR A 35 -6.61 -18.09 -51.84
C TYR A 35 -8.11 -18.41 -51.82
N ALA A 36 -8.65 -19.00 -52.90
CA ALA A 36 -10.07 -19.39 -52.96
C ALA A 36 -10.45 -20.44 -51.90
N ILE A 37 -9.55 -21.39 -51.61
CA ILE A 37 -9.74 -22.44 -50.60
C ILE A 37 -9.59 -21.84 -49.20
N LYS A 38 -8.50 -21.08 -48.95
CA LYS A 38 -8.28 -20.40 -47.68
C LYS A 38 -9.43 -19.47 -47.31
N GLY A 39 -9.96 -18.70 -48.27
CA GLY A 39 -11.11 -17.82 -48.09
C GLY A 39 -12.42 -18.57 -47.80
N ALA A 40 -12.71 -19.66 -48.53
CA ALA A 40 -13.90 -20.47 -48.27
C ALA A 40 -13.85 -21.13 -46.88
N ALA A 41 -12.67 -21.59 -46.46
CA ALA A 41 -12.45 -22.11 -45.12
C ALA A 41 -12.61 -21.02 -44.05
N SER A 42 -11.89 -19.90 -44.16
CA SER A 42 -11.92 -18.83 -43.16
C SER A 42 -13.32 -18.25 -42.92
N SER A 43 -14.22 -18.33 -43.91
CA SER A 43 -15.60 -17.84 -43.82
C SER A 43 -16.63 -18.96 -43.61
N GLY A 44 -16.18 -20.18 -43.29
CA GLY A 44 -17.06 -21.29 -42.84
C GLY A 44 -17.93 -21.88 -43.94
N HIS A 45 -17.65 -21.58 -45.21
CA HIS A 45 -18.47 -21.98 -46.35
C HIS A 45 -18.19 -23.43 -46.76
N LEU A 46 -18.51 -24.38 -45.87
CA LEU A 46 -18.21 -25.79 -46.02
C LEU A 46 -18.64 -26.40 -47.38
N PRO A 47 -19.84 -26.12 -47.95
CA PRO A 47 -20.21 -26.65 -49.28
C PRO A 47 -19.24 -26.20 -50.39
N THR A 48 -18.88 -24.91 -50.38
CA THR A 48 -17.92 -24.29 -51.30
C THR A 48 -16.52 -24.87 -51.13
N LEU A 49 -16.07 -25.01 -49.88
CA LEU A 49 -14.79 -25.60 -49.52
C LEU A 49 -14.69 -27.05 -50.00
N ARG A 50 -15.73 -27.86 -49.74
CA ARG A 50 -15.83 -29.25 -50.21
C ARG A 50 -15.79 -29.35 -51.72
N TYR A 51 -16.53 -28.49 -52.44
CA TYR A 51 -16.50 -28.47 -53.90
C TYR A 51 -15.09 -28.17 -54.45
N LEU A 52 -14.43 -27.14 -53.92
CA LEU A 52 -13.07 -26.78 -54.30
C LEU A 52 -12.05 -27.91 -54.02
N LEU A 53 -12.18 -28.62 -52.89
CA LEU A 53 -11.25 -29.67 -52.49
C LEU A 53 -11.55 -31.05 -53.10
N GLU A 54 -12.81 -31.38 -53.36
CA GLU A 54 -13.23 -32.72 -53.82
C GLU A 54 -13.49 -32.80 -55.32
N LYS A 55 -14.02 -31.73 -55.96
CA LYS A 55 -14.49 -31.79 -57.36
C LYS A 55 -13.51 -31.23 -58.39
N MET A 56 -12.54 -30.42 -57.96
CA MET A 56 -11.66 -29.67 -58.86
C MET A 56 -10.33 -30.36 -59.19
N GLY A 57 -10.23 -31.68 -59.00
CA GLY A 57 -9.07 -32.47 -59.43
C GLY A 57 -7.76 -32.20 -58.65
N LEU A 58 -7.82 -31.54 -57.50
CA LEU A 58 -6.64 -31.35 -56.63
C LEU A 58 -6.08 -32.69 -56.16
N SER A 59 -4.77 -32.89 -56.36
CA SER A 59 -4.06 -34.06 -55.84
C SER A 59 -4.05 -34.05 -54.31
N THR A 60 -3.93 -35.21 -53.66
CA THR A 60 -3.80 -35.30 -52.19
C THR A 60 -2.65 -34.43 -51.67
N LYS A 61 -1.54 -34.34 -52.42
CA LYS A 61 -0.41 -33.46 -52.12
C LYS A 61 -0.77 -31.98 -52.18
N ASP A 62 -1.60 -31.55 -53.14
CA ASP A 62 -2.08 -30.17 -53.20
C ASP A 62 -3.02 -29.84 -52.03
N LYS A 63 -3.91 -30.77 -51.66
CA LYS A 63 -4.81 -30.62 -50.50
C LYS A 63 -4.02 -30.47 -49.20
N LEU A 64 -3.09 -31.37 -48.93
CA LEU A 64 -2.21 -31.26 -47.76
C LEU A 64 -1.39 -29.96 -47.80
N LYS A 65 -0.89 -29.55 -48.97
CA LYS A 65 -0.14 -28.28 -49.12
C LYS A 65 -0.96 -27.04 -48.77
N VAL A 66 -2.26 -26.99 -49.11
CA VAL A 66 -3.12 -25.85 -48.71
C VAL A 66 -3.50 -25.88 -47.24
N ILE A 67 -3.72 -27.07 -46.66
CA ILE A 67 -4.11 -27.19 -45.24
C ILE A 67 -2.92 -26.96 -44.29
N LYS A 68 -1.73 -27.47 -44.62
CA LYS A 68 -0.49 -27.21 -43.86
C LYS A 68 0.12 -25.82 -44.10
N GLY A 69 -0.32 -25.12 -45.15
CA GLY A 69 0.27 -23.84 -45.57
C GLY A 69 0.14 -22.73 -44.51
N ASP A 70 1.16 -21.86 -44.48
CA ASP A 70 1.22 -20.67 -43.62
C ASP A 70 1.01 -20.99 -42.12
N ASP A 71 1.72 -22.02 -41.63
CA ASP A 71 1.59 -22.62 -40.30
C ASP A 71 0.13 -22.98 -40.00
N TYR A 72 -0.47 -23.83 -40.85
CA TYR A 72 -1.86 -24.27 -40.72
C TYR A 72 -2.90 -23.12 -40.65
N TYR A 73 -2.66 -22.02 -41.38
CA TYR A 73 -3.49 -20.81 -41.35
C TYR A 73 -5.00 -21.08 -41.50
N ALA A 74 -5.38 -21.99 -42.40
CA ALA A 74 -6.78 -22.34 -42.61
C ALA A 74 -7.44 -22.88 -41.33
N ILE A 75 -6.76 -23.77 -40.61
CA ILE A 75 -7.26 -24.37 -39.35
C ILE A 75 -7.34 -23.30 -38.26
N ARG A 76 -6.29 -22.49 -38.11
CA ARG A 76 -6.22 -21.41 -37.13
C ARG A 76 -7.33 -20.38 -37.29
N ILE A 77 -7.61 -19.92 -38.51
CA ILE A 77 -8.67 -18.92 -38.77
C ILE A 77 -10.07 -19.52 -38.74
N VAL A 78 -10.25 -20.77 -39.16
CA VAL A 78 -11.52 -21.51 -39.00
C VAL A 78 -11.89 -21.64 -37.53
N ALA A 79 -10.92 -21.91 -36.65
CA ALA A 79 -11.13 -21.95 -35.21
C ALA A 79 -11.41 -20.56 -34.62
N TYR A 80 -10.63 -19.54 -35.02
CA TYR A 80 -10.83 -18.13 -34.63
C TYR A 80 -12.24 -17.62 -34.95
N ASN A 81 -12.83 -18.05 -36.08
CA ASN A 81 -14.19 -17.68 -36.48
C ASN A 81 -15.29 -18.68 -36.06
N GLY A 82 -14.95 -19.69 -35.24
CA GLY A 82 -15.94 -20.60 -34.63
C GLY A 82 -16.62 -21.56 -35.60
N HIS A 83 -16.02 -21.81 -36.76
CA HIS A 83 -16.61 -22.62 -37.81
C HIS A 83 -16.39 -24.12 -37.55
N SER A 84 -16.89 -24.63 -36.42
CA SER A 84 -16.68 -25.99 -35.87
C SER A 84 -16.84 -27.11 -36.90
N GLU A 85 -17.87 -27.07 -37.75
CA GLU A 85 -18.12 -28.07 -38.80
C GLU A 85 -17.02 -28.07 -39.88
N THR A 86 -16.54 -26.87 -40.25
CA THR A 86 -15.43 -26.69 -41.18
C THR A 86 -14.13 -27.15 -40.54
N LEU A 87 -13.94 -26.90 -39.25
CA LEU A 87 -12.77 -27.34 -38.48
C LEU A 87 -12.66 -28.86 -38.44
N GLN A 88 -13.76 -29.53 -38.09
CA GLN A 88 -13.89 -30.99 -38.10
C GLN A 88 -13.62 -31.57 -39.50
N TYR A 89 -14.20 -30.98 -40.55
CA TYR A 89 -13.94 -31.41 -41.92
C TYR A 89 -12.44 -31.31 -42.29
N LEU A 90 -11.78 -30.19 -41.97
CA LEU A 90 -10.35 -30.00 -42.24
C LEU A 90 -9.47 -30.97 -41.45
N LEU A 91 -9.75 -31.18 -40.17
CA LEU A 91 -8.94 -32.01 -39.28
C LEU A 91 -9.18 -33.52 -39.46
N GLU A 92 -10.38 -33.94 -39.86
CA GLU A 92 -10.72 -35.36 -39.98
C GLU A 92 -10.72 -35.89 -41.42
N LYS A 93 -11.16 -35.09 -42.40
CA LYS A 93 -11.45 -35.61 -43.75
C LYS A 93 -10.36 -35.32 -44.78
N MET A 94 -9.40 -34.45 -44.47
CA MET A 94 -8.31 -34.06 -45.38
C MET A 94 -7.09 -34.99 -45.38
N GLY A 95 -7.12 -36.10 -44.63
CA GLY A 95 -6.03 -37.07 -44.60
C GLY A 95 -4.79 -36.60 -43.84
N LEU A 96 -4.96 -35.62 -42.93
CA LEU A 96 -3.94 -35.25 -41.95
C LEU A 96 -3.63 -36.44 -41.02
N SER A 97 -2.34 -36.71 -40.80
CA SER A 97 -1.89 -37.67 -39.79
C SER A 97 -2.25 -37.20 -38.37
N THR A 98 -2.16 -38.06 -37.36
CA THR A 98 -2.34 -37.63 -35.95
C THR A 98 -1.33 -36.55 -35.57
N GLU A 99 -0.07 -36.71 -36.00
CA GLU A 99 1.00 -35.73 -35.78
C GLU A 99 0.66 -34.39 -36.45
N ASP A 100 0.20 -34.41 -37.71
CA ASP A 100 -0.18 -33.19 -38.43
C ASP A 100 -1.30 -32.40 -37.72
N LYS A 101 -2.21 -33.10 -37.04
CA LYS A 101 -3.30 -32.49 -36.29
C LYS A 101 -2.80 -31.84 -35.00
N LEU A 102 -1.90 -32.51 -34.28
CA LEU A 102 -1.26 -31.94 -33.09
C LEU A 102 -0.41 -30.73 -33.48
N GLU A 103 0.42 -30.84 -34.52
CA GLU A 103 1.20 -29.74 -35.11
C GLU A 103 0.29 -28.55 -35.48
N ALA A 104 -0.85 -28.79 -36.13
CA ALA A 104 -1.81 -27.76 -36.50
C ALA A 104 -2.44 -27.00 -35.31
N ILE A 105 -2.57 -27.66 -34.16
CA ILE A 105 -3.15 -27.07 -32.94
C ILE A 105 -2.08 -26.31 -32.16
N LYS A 106 -0.87 -26.87 -32.06
CA LYS A 106 0.29 -26.23 -31.44
C LYS A 106 0.81 -25.03 -32.24
N ALA A 107 0.55 -24.99 -33.55
CA ALA A 107 1.02 -23.94 -34.45
C ALA A 107 0.74 -22.52 -33.96
N ARG A 108 1.79 -21.66 -34.00
CA ARG A 108 1.77 -20.28 -33.52
C ARG A 108 1.33 -20.20 -32.05
N ASP A 109 1.96 -21.02 -31.21
CA ASP A 109 1.80 -20.98 -29.76
C ASP A 109 0.31 -21.13 -29.41
N TYR A 110 -0.28 -22.25 -29.85
CA TYR A 110 -1.68 -22.58 -29.61
C TYR A 110 -2.73 -21.58 -30.14
N TYR A 111 -2.42 -20.83 -31.21
CA TYR A 111 -3.29 -19.76 -31.73
C TYR A 111 -4.73 -20.20 -32.02
N ALA A 112 -4.95 -21.45 -32.48
CA ALA A 112 -6.32 -21.95 -32.74
C ALA A 112 -7.18 -21.98 -31.46
N ILE A 113 -6.58 -22.37 -30.33
CA ILE A 113 -7.21 -22.42 -29.00
C ILE A 113 -7.42 -20.99 -28.49
N ARG A 114 -6.37 -20.16 -28.51
CA ARG A 114 -6.42 -18.76 -28.07
C ARG A 114 -7.44 -17.92 -28.85
N GLY A 115 -7.51 -18.11 -30.17
CA GLY A 115 -8.46 -17.44 -31.05
C GLY A 115 -9.91 -17.85 -30.83
N ALA A 116 -10.16 -19.16 -30.64
CA ALA A 116 -11.49 -19.65 -30.28
C ALA A 116 -11.95 -19.10 -28.90
N ALA A 117 -11.02 -18.99 -27.95
CA ALA A 117 -11.24 -18.38 -26.64
C ALA A 117 -11.51 -16.86 -26.71
N GLU A 118 -10.73 -16.12 -27.51
CA GLU A 118 -10.88 -14.67 -27.77
C GLU A 118 -12.28 -14.32 -28.32
N LYS A 119 -12.88 -15.22 -29.12
CA LYS A 119 -14.21 -15.04 -29.72
C LYS A 119 -15.35 -15.80 -29.04
N GLY A 120 -15.06 -16.47 -27.92
CA GLY A 120 -16.07 -17.18 -27.13
C GLY A 120 -16.68 -18.39 -27.83
N HIS A 121 -15.97 -18.99 -28.77
CA HIS A 121 -16.43 -20.16 -29.53
C HIS A 121 -16.21 -21.44 -28.73
N LEU A 122 -17.00 -21.60 -27.67
CA LEU A 122 -16.87 -22.68 -26.69
C LEU A 122 -16.87 -24.08 -27.31
N GLU A 123 -17.73 -24.36 -28.28
CA GLU A 123 -17.81 -25.68 -28.94
C GLU A 123 -16.56 -25.97 -29.77
N THR A 124 -15.99 -24.96 -30.43
CA THR A 124 -14.71 -25.06 -31.13
C THR A 124 -13.56 -25.29 -30.14
N LEU A 125 -13.54 -24.55 -29.03
CA LEU A 125 -12.52 -24.65 -27.98
C LEU A 125 -12.53 -26.05 -27.32
N GLN A 126 -13.71 -26.54 -26.92
CA GLN A 126 -13.91 -27.89 -26.38
C GLN A 126 -13.54 -28.98 -27.38
N TYR A 127 -13.82 -28.80 -28.68
CA TYR A 127 -13.40 -29.75 -29.69
C TYR A 127 -11.86 -29.81 -29.80
N LEU A 128 -11.19 -28.65 -29.84
CA LEU A 128 -9.72 -28.56 -29.89
C LEU A 128 -9.04 -29.16 -28.66
N LEU A 129 -9.53 -28.85 -27.46
CA LEU A 129 -8.95 -29.35 -26.21
C LEU A 129 -9.29 -30.83 -25.95
N GLU A 130 -10.55 -31.27 -26.15
CA GLU A 130 -10.99 -32.59 -25.70
C GLU A 130 -11.01 -33.68 -26.76
N LYS A 131 -11.11 -33.35 -28.06
CA LYS A 131 -11.34 -34.35 -29.12
C LYS A 131 -10.14 -34.58 -30.02
N MET A 132 -9.12 -33.72 -29.95
CA MET A 132 -7.96 -33.78 -30.85
C MET A 132 -6.79 -34.62 -30.33
N GLY A 133 -6.91 -35.23 -29.14
CA GLY A 133 -5.88 -36.12 -28.60
C GLY A 133 -4.67 -35.41 -27.99
N LEU A 134 -4.79 -34.13 -27.65
CA LEU A 134 -3.83 -33.44 -26.79
C LEU A 134 -3.69 -34.20 -25.46
N SER A 135 -2.45 -34.36 -24.98
CA SER A 135 -2.22 -34.84 -23.61
C SER A 135 -2.69 -33.79 -22.60
N THR A 136 -2.91 -34.19 -21.35
CA THR A 136 -3.27 -33.24 -20.28
C THR A 136 -2.24 -32.11 -20.16
N GLU A 137 -0.95 -32.41 -20.34
CA GLU A 137 0.12 -31.41 -20.32
C GLU A 137 -0.04 -30.39 -21.46
N ASP A 138 -0.24 -30.86 -22.69
CA ASP A 138 -0.41 -29.97 -23.86
C ASP A 138 -1.65 -29.06 -23.73
N LYS A 139 -2.73 -29.56 -23.11
CA LYS A 139 -3.94 -28.75 -22.83
C LYS A 139 -3.63 -27.64 -21.82
N LEU A 140 -2.92 -27.97 -20.74
CA LEU A 140 -2.53 -27.01 -19.71
C LEU A 140 -1.54 -25.98 -20.26
N GLU A 141 -0.52 -26.41 -21.02
CA GLU A 141 0.40 -25.53 -21.75
C GLU A 141 -0.37 -24.53 -22.62
N ALA A 142 -1.32 -25.01 -23.44
CA ALA A 142 -2.14 -24.18 -24.32
C ALA A 142 -3.01 -23.13 -23.60
N ILE A 143 -3.41 -23.39 -22.35
CA ILE A 143 -4.23 -22.48 -21.53
C ILE A 143 -3.34 -21.47 -20.78
N LYS A 144 -2.14 -21.89 -20.35
CA LYS A 144 -1.17 -21.09 -19.60
C LYS A 144 -0.33 -20.13 -20.46
N GLU A 145 -0.23 -20.40 -21.76
CA GLU A 145 0.51 -19.63 -22.77
C GLU A 145 0.31 -18.09 -22.67
N ASP A 146 1.39 -17.33 -22.88
CA ASP A 146 1.48 -15.86 -22.75
C ASP A 146 0.76 -15.30 -21.51
N ASP A 147 1.12 -15.77 -20.30
CA ASP A 147 0.46 -15.42 -19.04
C ASP A 147 -1.07 -15.60 -19.10
N TYR A 148 -1.52 -16.82 -19.39
CA TYR A 148 -2.94 -17.19 -19.48
C TYR A 148 -3.75 -16.33 -20.47
N VAL A 149 -3.16 -15.97 -21.62
CA VAL A 149 -3.76 -15.01 -22.56
C VAL A 149 -5.15 -15.43 -23.06
N ALA A 150 -5.41 -16.74 -23.18
CA ALA A 150 -6.74 -17.25 -23.53
C ALA A 150 -7.81 -16.77 -22.53
N ILE A 151 -7.54 -16.91 -21.23
CA ILE A 151 -8.42 -16.46 -20.15
C ILE A 151 -8.55 -14.92 -20.16
N ARG A 152 -7.43 -14.20 -20.32
CA ARG A 152 -7.40 -12.73 -20.36
C ARG A 152 -8.26 -12.17 -21.49
N TRP A 153 -8.12 -12.70 -22.72
CA TRP A 153 -8.91 -12.26 -23.87
C TRP A 153 -10.39 -12.69 -23.79
N THR A 154 -10.69 -13.89 -23.30
CA THR A 154 -12.07 -14.33 -23.06
C THR A 154 -12.80 -13.38 -22.09
N ALA A 155 -12.14 -12.97 -21.00
CA ALA A 155 -12.65 -11.98 -20.05
C ALA A 155 -12.79 -10.58 -20.68
N GLN A 156 -11.77 -10.12 -21.42
CA GLN A 156 -11.77 -8.84 -22.13
C GLN A 156 -12.88 -8.72 -23.20
N HIS A 157 -13.36 -9.83 -23.75
CA HIS A 157 -14.46 -9.85 -24.73
C HIS A 157 -15.81 -10.30 -24.16
N GLY A 158 -15.91 -10.55 -22.85
CA GLY A 158 -17.19 -10.78 -22.16
C GLY A 158 -17.74 -12.20 -22.28
N HIS A 159 -16.92 -13.17 -22.70
CA HIS A 159 -17.36 -14.52 -23.04
C HIS A 159 -17.46 -15.45 -21.81
N LEU A 160 -18.46 -15.18 -20.94
CA LEU A 160 -18.61 -15.82 -19.63
C LEU A 160 -18.63 -17.36 -19.67
N ALA A 161 -19.37 -17.99 -20.60
CA ALA A 161 -19.45 -19.45 -20.69
C ALA A 161 -18.09 -20.09 -21.04
N THR A 162 -17.31 -19.42 -21.90
CA THR A 162 -15.95 -19.82 -22.26
C THR A 162 -14.97 -19.62 -21.10
N LEU A 163 -15.14 -18.54 -20.34
CA LEU A 163 -14.33 -18.25 -19.15
C LEU A 163 -14.58 -19.29 -18.04
N HIS A 164 -15.85 -19.67 -17.83
CA HIS A 164 -16.24 -20.73 -16.91
C HIS A 164 -15.58 -22.05 -17.28
N TYR A 165 -15.71 -22.49 -18.54
CA TYR A 165 -15.08 -23.73 -19.00
C TYR A 165 -13.56 -23.72 -18.81
N LEU A 166 -12.88 -22.62 -19.16
CA LEU A 166 -11.42 -22.49 -19.00
C LEU A 166 -10.96 -22.54 -17.53
N LEU A 167 -11.71 -21.94 -16.60
CA LEU A 167 -11.34 -21.90 -15.18
C LEU A 167 -11.79 -23.14 -14.39
N GLU A 168 -12.96 -23.70 -14.68
CA GLU A 168 -13.57 -24.76 -13.85
C GLU A 168 -13.54 -26.16 -14.47
N GLU A 169 -13.56 -26.28 -15.80
CA GLU A 169 -13.77 -27.56 -16.49
C GLU A 169 -12.52 -28.05 -17.26
N ALA A 170 -11.64 -27.13 -17.70
CA ALA A 170 -10.47 -27.43 -18.51
C ALA A 170 -9.26 -28.00 -17.72
N GLY A 171 -9.45 -28.36 -16.44
CA GLY A 171 -8.46 -29.07 -15.63
C GLY A 171 -7.40 -28.23 -14.92
N LEU A 172 -7.55 -26.90 -14.88
CA LEU A 172 -6.68 -26.02 -14.10
C LEU A 172 -6.74 -26.33 -12.60
N SER A 173 -5.58 -26.38 -11.94
CA SER A 173 -5.51 -26.50 -10.48
C SER A 173 -5.91 -25.18 -9.79
N THR A 174 -6.22 -25.22 -8.49
CA THR A 174 -6.55 -24.01 -7.73
C THR A 174 -5.44 -22.95 -7.78
N GLU A 175 -4.17 -23.37 -7.81
CA GLU A 175 -3.03 -22.46 -7.95
C GLU A 175 -2.99 -21.83 -9.36
N ASP A 176 -3.25 -22.61 -10.41
CA ASP A 176 -3.29 -22.09 -11.79
C ASP A 176 -4.43 -21.09 -11.99
N LYS A 177 -5.60 -21.32 -11.36
CA LYS A 177 -6.71 -20.35 -11.35
C LYS A 177 -6.31 -19.06 -10.63
N LEU A 178 -5.61 -19.16 -9.51
CA LEU A 178 -5.10 -18.02 -8.75
C LEU A 178 -4.08 -17.21 -9.57
N GLU A 179 -3.15 -17.90 -10.23
CA GLU A 179 -2.16 -17.29 -11.13
C GLU A 179 -2.83 -16.61 -12.32
N ALA A 180 -3.77 -17.28 -13.00
CA ALA A 180 -4.54 -16.72 -14.13
C ALA A 180 -5.36 -15.46 -13.76
N ILE A 181 -5.87 -15.40 -12.52
CA ILE A 181 -6.60 -14.23 -12.01
C ILE A 181 -5.62 -13.08 -11.68
N LYS A 182 -4.45 -13.38 -11.12
CA LYS A 182 -3.42 -12.39 -10.74
C LYS A 182 -2.54 -11.94 -11.91
N ALA A 183 -2.51 -12.69 -13.00
CA ALA A 183 -1.64 -12.50 -14.16
C ALA A 183 -1.61 -11.03 -14.64
N ARG A 184 -0.39 -10.52 -14.84
CA ARG A 184 -0.11 -9.16 -15.34
C ARG A 184 -0.86 -8.06 -14.59
N ASP A 185 -0.82 -8.12 -13.25
CA ASP A 185 -1.49 -7.16 -12.34
C ASP A 185 -3.02 -7.18 -12.51
N TYR A 186 -3.61 -8.38 -12.44
CA TYR A 186 -5.04 -8.63 -12.58
C TYR A 186 -5.64 -8.12 -13.91
N ASP A 187 -4.89 -8.22 -15.02
CA ASP A 187 -5.31 -7.76 -16.36
C ASP A 187 -6.66 -8.37 -16.77
N THR A 188 -6.90 -9.65 -16.45
CA THR A 188 -8.17 -10.36 -16.66
C THR A 188 -9.38 -9.59 -16.12
N ILE A 189 -9.26 -9.04 -14.91
CA ILE A 189 -10.33 -8.27 -14.25
C ILE A 189 -10.36 -6.84 -14.79
N ARG A 190 -9.20 -6.18 -14.88
CA ARG A 190 -9.07 -4.79 -15.33
C ARG A 190 -9.59 -4.58 -16.75
N SER A 191 -9.23 -5.47 -17.67
CA SER A 191 -9.65 -5.42 -19.08
C SER A 191 -11.14 -5.71 -19.24
N ALA A 192 -11.72 -6.63 -18.45
CA ALA A 192 -13.16 -6.87 -18.41
C ALA A 192 -13.93 -5.66 -17.85
N ALA A 193 -13.41 -5.00 -16.81
CA ALA A 193 -14.02 -3.81 -16.21
C ALA A 193 -13.95 -2.59 -17.15
N TRP A 194 -12.82 -2.38 -17.83
CA TRP A 194 -12.65 -1.32 -18.84
C TRP A 194 -13.59 -1.48 -20.04
N ARG A 195 -13.99 -2.72 -20.37
CA ARG A 195 -14.98 -3.06 -21.40
C ARG A 195 -16.42 -3.15 -20.87
N GLU A 196 -16.64 -2.82 -19.59
CA GLU A 196 -17.93 -2.87 -18.88
C GLU A 196 -18.62 -4.24 -18.89
N HIS A 197 -17.87 -5.34 -18.97
CA HIS A 197 -18.39 -6.71 -18.97
C HIS A 197 -18.82 -7.16 -17.55
N ARG A 198 -19.91 -6.55 -17.03
CA ARG A 198 -20.44 -6.81 -15.68
C ARG A 198 -20.57 -8.30 -15.30
N PRO A 199 -21.07 -9.22 -16.16
CA PRO A 199 -21.16 -10.63 -15.79
C PRO A 199 -19.82 -11.29 -15.50
N ILE A 200 -18.74 -10.85 -16.17
CA ILE A 200 -17.37 -11.32 -15.91
C ILE A 200 -16.88 -10.81 -14.55
N ILE A 201 -17.15 -9.55 -14.21
CA ILE A 201 -16.80 -8.97 -12.91
C ILE A 201 -17.58 -9.66 -11.78
N THR A 202 -18.89 -9.87 -11.94
CA THR A 202 -19.71 -10.65 -10.99
C THR A 202 -19.19 -12.07 -10.83
N TYR A 203 -18.72 -12.71 -11.91
CA TYR A 203 -18.09 -14.03 -11.82
C TYR A 203 -16.78 -13.99 -11.02
N PHE A 204 -15.90 -13.01 -11.25
CA PHE A 204 -14.66 -12.86 -10.48
C PHE A 204 -14.89 -12.48 -9.00
N LEU A 205 -16.01 -11.85 -8.65
CA LEU A 205 -16.42 -11.65 -7.26
C LEU A 205 -16.76 -12.96 -6.51
N THR A 206 -16.89 -14.10 -7.21
CA THR A 206 -17.09 -15.41 -6.58
C THR A 206 -15.77 -16.11 -6.18
N PHE A 207 -14.62 -15.62 -6.68
CA PHE A 207 -13.28 -16.11 -6.38
C PHE A 207 -12.62 -15.25 -5.29
N ASP A 208 -12.02 -15.87 -4.28
CA ASP A 208 -11.40 -15.17 -3.13
C ASP A 208 -10.41 -14.07 -3.57
N ALA A 209 -9.51 -14.37 -4.51
CA ALA A 209 -8.52 -13.41 -5.01
C ALA A 209 -9.11 -12.31 -5.91
N GLY A 210 -10.17 -12.62 -6.66
CA GLY A 210 -10.87 -11.65 -7.51
C GLY A 210 -11.68 -10.67 -6.67
N PHE A 211 -12.37 -11.17 -5.64
CA PHE A 211 -13.10 -10.33 -4.70
C PHE A 211 -12.17 -9.47 -3.85
N ALA A 212 -11.09 -10.03 -3.30
CA ALA A 212 -10.08 -9.27 -2.55
C ALA A 212 -9.46 -8.10 -3.35
N TYR A 213 -9.24 -8.29 -4.66
CA TYR A 213 -8.77 -7.24 -5.57
C TYR A 213 -9.86 -6.20 -5.87
N LEU A 214 -11.07 -6.65 -6.22
CA LEU A 214 -12.16 -5.75 -6.60
C LEU A 214 -12.65 -4.88 -5.43
N GLU A 215 -12.65 -5.40 -4.20
CA GLU A 215 -13.12 -4.66 -3.03
C GLU A 215 -12.10 -3.65 -2.48
N SER A 216 -10.81 -3.88 -2.68
CA SER A 216 -9.75 -2.95 -2.27
C SER A 216 -9.69 -1.71 -3.17
N HIS A 217 -9.93 -1.91 -4.47
CA HIS A 217 -10.08 -0.86 -5.49
C HIS A 217 -11.52 -0.27 -5.48
N ASP A 218 -11.91 0.19 -4.29
CA ASP A 218 -13.25 0.66 -3.94
C ASP A 218 -13.70 1.89 -4.77
N HIS A 219 -12.75 2.76 -5.12
CA HIS A 219 -13.02 3.95 -5.94
C HIS A 219 -13.32 3.58 -7.40
N GLU A 220 -12.65 2.57 -7.94
CA GLU A 220 -12.77 2.13 -9.33
C GLU A 220 -13.98 1.21 -9.56
N TYR A 221 -14.21 0.27 -8.63
CA TYR A 221 -15.19 -0.82 -8.80
C TYR A 221 -16.28 -0.86 -7.72
N GLY A 222 -16.10 -0.19 -6.58
CA GLY A 222 -16.98 -0.27 -5.40
C GLY A 222 -18.45 -0.03 -5.75
N GLN A 223 -18.79 1.22 -6.09
CA GLN A 223 -20.15 1.62 -6.45
C GLN A 223 -20.69 0.92 -7.72
N LYS A 224 -19.81 0.59 -8.68
CA LYS A 224 -20.22 0.05 -10.00
C LYS A 224 -20.55 -1.44 -9.97
N HIS A 225 -19.87 -2.21 -9.13
CA HIS A 225 -19.88 -3.68 -9.17
C HIS A 225 -19.94 -4.31 -7.78
N VAL A 226 -19.10 -3.88 -6.85
CA VAL A 226 -18.94 -4.55 -5.55
C VAL A 226 -20.15 -4.32 -4.64
N TYR A 227 -20.67 -3.09 -4.56
CA TYR A 227 -21.68 -2.75 -3.55
C TYR A 227 -23.00 -3.51 -3.75
N ALA A 228 -23.47 -3.62 -4.98
CA ALA A 228 -24.66 -4.39 -5.33
C ALA A 228 -24.49 -5.88 -5.03
N PHE A 229 -23.33 -6.45 -5.37
CA PHE A 229 -22.99 -7.84 -5.08
C PHE A 229 -22.95 -8.12 -3.57
N VAL A 230 -22.26 -7.28 -2.79
CA VAL A 230 -22.20 -7.40 -1.33
C VAL A 230 -23.59 -7.35 -0.70
N ALA A 231 -24.45 -6.43 -1.14
CA ALA A 231 -25.83 -6.35 -0.67
C ALA A 231 -26.65 -7.61 -1.03
N GLU A 232 -26.52 -8.13 -2.25
CA GLU A 232 -27.17 -9.36 -2.67
C GLU A 232 -26.74 -10.58 -1.83
N GLN A 233 -25.43 -10.72 -1.56
CA GLN A 233 -24.90 -11.79 -0.71
C GLN A 233 -25.40 -11.67 0.74
N LEU A 234 -25.42 -10.46 1.31
CA LEU A 234 -25.96 -10.21 2.65
C LEU A 234 -27.45 -10.59 2.75
N GLU A 235 -28.28 -10.17 1.80
CA GLU A 235 -29.70 -10.51 1.77
C GLU A 235 -29.94 -12.01 1.48
N ALA A 236 -29.07 -12.68 0.75
CA ALA A 236 -29.10 -14.14 0.60
C ALA A 236 -28.78 -14.87 1.93
N LEU A 237 -27.77 -14.39 2.67
CA LEU A 237 -27.39 -14.94 3.98
C LEU A 237 -28.48 -14.70 5.03
N LYS A 238 -29.05 -13.49 5.12
CA LYS A 238 -30.16 -13.16 6.03
C LYS A 238 -31.35 -14.07 5.80
N ARG A 239 -31.82 -14.22 4.55
CA ARG A 239 -32.92 -15.13 4.19
C ARG A 239 -32.62 -16.59 4.51
N ARG A 240 -31.39 -17.07 4.30
CA ARG A 240 -30.99 -18.44 4.67
C ARG A 240 -31.03 -18.67 6.18
N LYS A 241 -30.62 -17.68 6.97
CA LYS A 241 -30.73 -17.71 8.44
C LYS A 241 -32.19 -17.78 8.89
N GLU A 242 -33.05 -16.91 8.38
CA GLU A 242 -34.50 -16.91 8.70
C GLU A 242 -35.17 -18.26 8.37
N VAL A 243 -34.87 -18.83 7.19
CA VAL A 243 -35.39 -20.14 6.76
C VAL A 243 -34.88 -21.28 7.65
N PHE A 244 -33.67 -21.17 8.19
CA PHE A 244 -33.09 -22.16 9.10
C PHE A 244 -33.67 -22.06 10.53
N GLU A 245 -33.87 -20.84 11.04
CA GLU A 245 -34.35 -20.57 12.40
C GLU A 245 -35.85 -20.91 12.58
N GLN A 246 -36.67 -20.82 11.52
CA GLN A 246 -38.09 -21.21 11.56
C GLN A 246 -38.35 -22.64 12.09
N PRO A 247 -37.71 -23.70 11.53
CA PRO A 247 -37.78 -25.05 12.08
C PRO A 247 -36.82 -25.30 13.26
N HIS A 248 -35.79 -24.48 13.45
CA HIS A 248 -34.77 -24.67 14.50
C HIS A 248 -34.60 -23.41 15.38
N PRO A 249 -35.58 -23.06 16.23
CA PRO A 249 -35.53 -21.83 17.06
C PRO A 249 -34.42 -21.80 18.13
N ALA A 250 -33.71 -22.91 18.33
CA ALA A 250 -32.51 -23.02 19.16
C ALA A 250 -31.27 -23.51 18.37
N GLY A 251 -31.37 -23.61 17.04
CA GLY A 251 -30.26 -23.97 16.17
C GLY A 251 -29.36 -22.76 15.92
N VAL A 252 -28.06 -23.00 15.74
CA VAL A 252 -27.10 -21.96 15.33
C VAL A 252 -26.91 -22.06 13.82
N PHE A 253 -27.28 -21.00 13.10
CA PHE A 253 -26.98 -20.88 11.67
C PHE A 253 -25.48 -20.67 11.46
N ASP A 254 -24.88 -21.42 10.54
CA ASP A 254 -23.47 -21.33 10.17
C ASP A 254 -23.29 -21.52 8.65
N VAL A 255 -22.06 -21.28 8.15
CA VAL A 255 -21.69 -21.42 6.74
C VAL A 255 -20.45 -22.28 6.55
N GLU A 256 -20.32 -22.88 5.36
CA GLU A 256 -19.15 -23.69 5.00
C GLU A 256 -17.87 -22.85 4.90
N ALA A 257 -16.71 -23.48 5.07
CA ALA A 257 -15.42 -22.78 5.18
C ALA A 257 -15.06 -21.88 3.98
N GLU A 258 -15.48 -22.23 2.76
CA GLU A 258 -15.26 -21.39 1.58
C GLU A 258 -16.18 -20.16 1.56
N GLU A 259 -17.43 -20.34 1.97
CA GLU A 259 -18.37 -19.22 2.12
C GLU A 259 -17.97 -18.30 3.27
N ALA A 260 -17.37 -18.84 4.34
CA ALA A 260 -16.79 -18.04 5.42
C ALA A 260 -15.65 -17.13 4.92
N ARG A 261 -14.78 -17.61 4.01
CA ARG A 261 -13.73 -16.76 3.39
C ARG A 261 -14.35 -15.65 2.52
N ARG A 262 -15.39 -15.94 1.74
CA ARG A 262 -16.14 -14.90 1.02
C ARG A 262 -16.76 -13.87 1.98
N CYS A 263 -17.33 -14.32 3.10
CA CYS A 263 -17.87 -13.45 4.15
C CYS A 263 -16.82 -12.58 4.85
N PHE A 264 -15.57 -13.04 4.95
CA PHE A 264 -14.47 -12.21 5.43
C PHE A 264 -14.22 -11.01 4.49
N TYR A 265 -14.31 -11.19 3.17
CA TYR A 265 -14.23 -10.07 2.22
C TYR A 265 -15.47 -9.18 2.22
N LEU A 266 -16.67 -9.73 2.50
CA LEU A 266 -17.85 -8.92 2.81
C LEU A 266 -17.56 -8.00 4.02
N LEU A 267 -17.06 -8.55 5.14
CA LEU A 267 -16.65 -7.77 6.32
C LEU A 267 -15.61 -6.70 5.94
N ARG A 268 -14.54 -7.08 5.23
CA ARG A 268 -13.45 -6.17 4.83
C ARG A 268 -13.99 -4.98 4.04
N ASN A 269 -14.90 -5.22 3.09
CA ASN A 269 -15.52 -4.16 2.30
C ASN A 269 -16.53 -3.30 3.09
N LEU A 270 -17.30 -3.89 4.00
CA LEU A 270 -18.23 -3.16 4.89
C LEU A 270 -17.47 -2.22 5.84
N ILE A 271 -16.35 -2.68 6.41
CA ILE A 271 -15.43 -1.85 7.21
C ILE A 271 -14.90 -0.68 6.36
N ARG A 272 -14.55 -0.96 5.10
CA ARG A 272 -13.98 0.00 4.14
C ARG A 272 -14.93 1.14 3.78
N ARG A 273 -16.19 0.81 3.47
CA ARG A 273 -17.23 1.80 3.13
C ARG A 273 -17.84 2.51 4.34
N GLY A 274 -17.70 1.95 5.55
CA GLY A 274 -18.27 2.49 6.80
C GLY A 274 -17.66 3.80 7.31
N VAL A 275 -16.86 4.51 6.50
CA VAL A 275 -16.20 5.77 6.84
C VAL A 275 -16.44 6.79 5.74
N ARG A 276 -16.71 8.05 6.11
CA ARG A 276 -16.93 9.14 5.15
C ARG A 276 -15.70 9.38 4.28
N ARG A 277 -15.81 8.96 3.01
CA ARG A 277 -14.95 9.32 1.89
C ARG A 277 -15.79 10.09 0.87
N ASP A 278 -15.96 11.38 1.12
CA ASP A 278 -16.34 12.47 0.20
C ASP A 278 -17.68 12.39 -0.59
N TYR A 279 -18.43 11.28 -0.53
CA TYR A 279 -19.71 11.12 -1.23
C TYR A 279 -20.91 10.91 -0.29
N ALA A 280 -21.64 12.00 -0.06
CA ALA A 280 -22.95 12.10 0.61
C ALA A 280 -23.06 11.45 2.00
N ASP A 281 -23.34 10.14 2.06
CA ASP A 281 -23.85 9.47 3.26
C ASP A 281 -23.11 8.15 3.50
N ALA A 282 -22.09 8.16 4.37
CA ALA A 282 -21.50 6.92 4.87
C ALA A 282 -22.44 6.29 5.91
N GLU A 283 -23.03 5.16 5.56
CA GLU A 283 -23.72 4.28 6.51
C GLU A 283 -22.67 3.54 7.35
N PRO A 284 -22.81 3.45 8.69
CA PRO A 284 -21.84 2.74 9.53
C PRO A 284 -21.71 1.23 9.24
N ASN A 285 -22.68 0.62 8.54
CA ASN A 285 -22.78 -0.82 8.25
C ASN A 285 -22.69 -1.70 9.52
N VAL A 286 -23.02 -1.14 10.69
CA VAL A 286 -22.89 -1.76 12.02
C VAL A 286 -23.72 -3.04 12.13
N ASP A 287 -24.94 -3.02 11.60
CA ASP A 287 -25.87 -4.14 11.68
C ASP A 287 -25.42 -5.29 10.76
N GLU A 288 -24.92 -4.98 9.56
CA GLU A 288 -24.33 -5.95 8.62
C GLU A 288 -23.06 -6.60 9.18
N LEU A 289 -22.16 -5.79 9.77
CA LEU A 289 -20.95 -6.26 10.43
C LEU A 289 -21.29 -7.15 11.63
N GLY A 290 -22.23 -6.71 12.47
CA GLY A 290 -22.73 -7.47 13.62
C GLY A 290 -23.37 -8.79 13.18
N PHE A 291 -24.23 -8.77 12.15
CA PHE A 291 -24.87 -9.94 11.57
C PHE A 291 -23.85 -10.98 11.09
N LEU A 292 -22.88 -10.59 10.26
CA LEU A 292 -21.84 -11.50 9.75
C LEU A 292 -21.00 -12.09 10.89
N LEU A 293 -20.71 -11.32 11.94
CA LEU A 293 -20.00 -11.78 13.13
C LEU A 293 -20.87 -12.61 14.10
N THR A 294 -22.17 -12.77 13.85
CA THR A 294 -22.99 -13.81 14.52
C THR A 294 -22.75 -15.21 13.96
N ILE A 295 -22.27 -15.32 12.71
CA ILE A 295 -22.04 -16.58 12.01
C ILE A 295 -20.72 -17.21 12.53
N PRO A 296 -20.74 -18.41 13.15
CA PRO A 296 -19.56 -18.95 13.84
C PRO A 296 -18.32 -19.11 12.96
N ALA A 297 -18.45 -19.66 11.74
CA ALA A 297 -17.32 -19.83 10.82
C ALA A 297 -16.68 -18.49 10.43
N VAL A 298 -17.50 -17.45 10.19
CA VAL A 298 -17.03 -16.09 9.85
C VAL A 298 -16.33 -15.44 11.05
N LYS A 299 -16.94 -15.53 12.23
CA LYS A 299 -16.37 -15.06 13.50
C LYS A 299 -15.01 -15.72 13.82
N ASN A 300 -14.85 -16.99 13.49
CA ASN A 300 -13.58 -17.72 13.66
C ASN A 300 -12.49 -17.26 12.68
N LEU A 301 -12.84 -16.62 11.56
CA LEU A 301 -11.87 -16.00 10.64
C LEU A 301 -11.53 -14.54 10.98
N ALA A 302 -12.33 -13.85 11.81
CA ALA A 302 -12.20 -12.41 12.05
C ALA A 302 -10.86 -11.94 12.66
N HIS A 303 -10.11 -12.85 13.28
CA HIS A 303 -8.77 -12.60 13.84
C HIS A 303 -7.61 -13.05 12.92
N GLN A 304 -7.96 -13.77 11.86
CA GLN A 304 -7.02 -14.32 10.89
C GLN A 304 -6.67 -13.27 9.83
N GLU A 305 -5.90 -13.72 8.86
CA GLU A 305 -5.34 -12.97 7.74
C GLU A 305 -5.50 -13.88 6.53
N LEU A 306 -6.09 -13.39 5.44
CA LEU A 306 -6.34 -14.21 4.25
C LEU A 306 -5.43 -13.87 3.06
N ASN A 307 -4.69 -12.74 3.09
CA ASN A 307 -3.86 -12.34 1.96
C ASN A 307 -2.40 -11.92 2.25
N GLU A 308 -2.04 -11.24 3.35
CA GLU A 308 -0.64 -10.83 3.55
C GLU A 308 -0.23 -10.39 4.98
N ARG A 309 1.02 -10.72 5.34
CA ARG A 309 1.55 -10.98 6.70
C ARG A 309 1.16 -9.96 7.79
N GLY A 310 0.40 -10.43 8.77
CA GLY A 310 0.10 -9.77 10.05
C GLY A 310 -1.31 -10.11 10.56
N SER A 311 -1.38 -10.73 11.75
CA SER A 311 -2.63 -11.09 12.44
C SER A 311 -3.62 -9.90 12.58
N ASN A 312 -4.90 -10.22 12.79
CA ASN A 312 -5.97 -9.24 12.98
C ASN A 312 -6.19 -8.28 11.78
N GLU A 313 -6.16 -8.77 10.55
CA GLU A 313 -6.31 -7.98 9.31
C GLU A 313 -7.50 -7.00 9.36
N LEU A 314 -8.71 -7.48 9.72
CA LEU A 314 -9.92 -6.66 9.78
C LEU A 314 -9.83 -5.54 10.83
N LEU A 315 -9.20 -5.80 11.98
CA LEU A 315 -9.01 -4.78 13.02
C LEU A 315 -7.96 -3.76 12.60
N ARG A 316 -6.86 -4.18 11.96
CA ARG A 316 -5.87 -3.26 11.37
C ARG A 316 -6.54 -2.32 10.37
N LEU A 317 -7.38 -2.85 9.49
CA LEU A 317 -8.15 -2.06 8.52
C LEU A 317 -9.11 -1.07 9.22
N ALA A 318 -9.89 -1.54 10.21
CA ALA A 318 -10.82 -0.68 10.95
C ALA A 318 -10.10 0.46 11.68
N CYS A 319 -8.98 0.18 12.33
CA CYS A 319 -8.13 1.19 12.98
C CYS A 319 -7.53 2.17 11.96
N HIS A 320 -6.94 1.67 10.87
CA HIS A 320 -6.33 2.48 9.81
C HIS A 320 -7.31 3.47 9.19
N LEU A 321 -8.55 3.02 8.93
CA LEU A 321 -9.61 3.86 8.38
C LEU A 321 -10.29 4.77 9.41
N GLY A 322 -10.04 4.58 10.71
CA GLY A 322 -10.76 5.26 11.77
C GLY A 322 -12.22 4.81 11.92
N ASN A 323 -12.57 3.62 11.43
CA ASN A 323 -13.90 3.02 11.61
C ASN A 323 -14.06 2.53 13.06
N ARG A 324 -14.44 3.46 13.95
CA ARG A 324 -14.56 3.23 15.40
C ARG A 324 -15.58 2.15 15.73
N ASP A 325 -16.68 2.09 14.99
CA ASP A 325 -17.75 1.14 15.26
C ASP A 325 -17.30 -0.28 14.90
N ALA A 326 -16.73 -0.47 13.71
CA ALA A 326 -16.12 -1.75 13.31
C ALA A 326 -15.01 -2.20 14.28
N ALA A 327 -14.10 -1.30 14.67
CA ALA A 327 -13.03 -1.62 15.61
C ALA A 327 -13.59 -2.03 16.98
N THR A 328 -14.62 -1.35 17.47
CA THR A 328 -15.31 -1.69 18.73
C THR A 328 -15.96 -3.07 18.65
N ILE A 329 -16.70 -3.37 17.56
CA ILE A 329 -17.34 -4.67 17.34
C ILE A 329 -16.28 -5.79 17.29
N LEU A 330 -15.20 -5.61 16.53
CA LEU A 330 -14.12 -6.60 16.41
C LEU A 330 -13.40 -6.84 17.74
N LEU A 331 -13.18 -5.82 18.57
CA LEU A 331 -12.56 -5.95 19.89
C LEU A 331 -13.46 -6.65 20.94
N THR A 332 -14.75 -6.86 20.66
CA THR A 332 -15.59 -7.75 21.49
C THR A 332 -15.18 -9.22 21.36
N LEU A 333 -14.50 -9.60 20.26
CA LEU A 333 -14.13 -10.98 19.97
C LEU A 333 -12.86 -11.36 20.77
N PRO A 334 -12.90 -12.37 21.66
CA PRO A 334 -11.77 -12.69 22.53
C PRO A 334 -10.47 -13.03 21.78
N ALA A 335 -10.57 -13.71 20.63
CA ALA A 335 -9.41 -14.06 19.80
C ALA A 335 -8.75 -12.82 19.18
N VAL A 336 -9.55 -11.88 18.65
CA VAL A 336 -9.06 -10.60 18.12
C VAL A 336 -8.39 -9.80 19.23
N ARG A 337 -9.04 -9.68 20.38
CA ARG A 337 -8.50 -8.94 21.54
C ARG A 337 -7.18 -9.54 22.04
N ALA A 338 -7.11 -10.86 22.21
CA ALA A 338 -5.89 -11.54 22.67
C ALA A 338 -4.71 -11.33 21.71
N LEU A 339 -4.93 -11.38 20.39
CA LEU A 339 -3.90 -11.09 19.40
C LEU A 339 -3.50 -9.61 19.38
N ALA A 340 -4.45 -8.69 19.62
CA ALA A 340 -4.15 -7.25 19.75
C ALA A 340 -3.31 -6.94 20.99
N GLU A 341 -3.56 -7.63 22.11
CA GLU A 341 -2.78 -7.53 23.35
C GLU A 341 -1.37 -8.12 23.22
N GLN A 342 -1.19 -9.19 22.43
CA GLN A 342 0.09 -9.87 22.21
C GLN A 342 1.00 -9.15 21.19
N THR A 343 0.42 -8.49 20.19
CA THR A 343 1.18 -7.95 19.05
C THR A 343 1.63 -6.51 19.32
N ASN A 344 2.95 -6.28 19.42
CA ASN A 344 3.53 -4.94 19.64
C ASN A 344 3.13 -3.90 18.57
N TYR A 345 2.60 -4.30 17.42
CA TYR A 345 2.01 -3.43 16.40
C TYR A 345 1.07 -2.36 17.01
N TYR A 346 0.12 -2.78 17.86
CA TYR A 346 -0.86 -1.87 18.47
C TYR A 346 -0.27 -1.00 19.59
N ARG A 347 0.82 -1.45 20.24
CA ARG A 347 1.62 -0.60 21.14
C ARG A 347 2.48 0.41 20.39
N ASN A 348 2.93 0.08 19.18
CA ASN A 348 3.79 0.93 18.36
C ASN A 348 2.98 2.01 17.62
N GLU A 349 1.79 1.65 17.15
CA GLU A 349 0.79 2.60 16.62
C GLU A 349 0.39 3.64 17.69
N ALA A 350 0.17 3.20 18.94
CA ALA A 350 -0.12 4.10 20.06
C ALA A 350 1.07 4.98 20.51
N ARG A 351 2.32 4.52 20.34
CA ARG A 351 3.55 5.20 20.80
C ARG A 351 4.27 6.03 19.73
N GLY A 352 3.74 6.10 18.51
CA GLY A 352 4.38 6.81 17.39
C GLY A 352 5.68 6.19 16.86
N GLN A 353 6.17 5.10 17.46
CA GLN A 353 7.32 4.33 16.97
C GLN A 353 6.87 3.31 15.93
N LEU A 354 6.41 3.81 14.79
CA LEU A 354 6.09 3.01 13.62
C LEU A 354 7.38 2.44 13.01
N ASP A 355 7.37 1.14 12.71
CA ASP A 355 8.33 0.56 11.78
C ASP A 355 7.97 1.06 10.37
N LEU A 356 8.61 2.16 9.98
CA LEU A 356 8.41 2.84 8.70
C LEU A 356 8.64 1.91 7.50
N ARG A 357 9.40 0.82 7.69
CA ARG A 357 9.71 -0.19 6.68
C ARG A 357 8.48 -1.03 6.32
N ALA A 358 7.73 -1.48 7.33
CA ALA A 358 6.51 -2.25 7.13
C ALA A 358 5.42 -1.42 6.43
N LEU A 359 5.28 -0.14 6.83
CA LEU A 359 4.31 0.78 6.23
C LEU A 359 4.68 1.21 4.80
N ALA A 360 5.96 1.21 4.44
CA ALA A 360 6.44 1.56 3.10
C ALA A 360 6.39 0.40 2.09
N HIS A 361 6.16 -0.84 2.54
CA HIS A 361 5.92 -2.00 1.67
C HIS A 361 4.42 -2.26 1.43
N ASP A 362 3.56 -1.70 2.28
CA ASP A 362 2.10 -1.76 2.11
C ASP A 362 1.62 -0.73 1.07
N ARG A 363 1.17 -1.24 -0.08
CA ARG A 363 0.59 -0.43 -1.17
C ARG A 363 -0.74 0.25 -0.76
N GLU A 364 -1.45 -0.27 0.23
CA GLU A 364 -2.75 0.23 0.69
C GLU A 364 -2.61 1.28 1.80
N SER A 365 -1.71 1.06 2.78
CA SER A 365 -1.31 2.10 3.74
C SER A 365 -0.73 3.35 3.07
N SER A 366 -0.34 3.24 1.80
CA SER A 366 0.18 4.33 0.99
C SER A 366 -0.88 5.28 0.40
N MET A 367 -2.16 5.15 0.76
CA MET A 367 -3.25 5.99 0.23
C MET A 367 -3.77 7.09 1.19
N HIS A 368 -3.51 7.03 2.50
CA HIS A 368 -4.04 8.01 3.47
C HIS A 368 -2.96 8.54 4.42
N ALA A 369 -2.49 9.75 4.15
CA ALA A 369 -1.14 10.17 4.54
C ALA A 369 -1.01 11.10 5.77
N LEU A 370 -2.08 11.34 6.55
CA LEU A 370 -2.08 12.00 7.87
C LEU A 370 -3.32 11.54 8.68
N THR A 371 -3.19 11.36 9.99
CA THR A 371 -4.33 11.10 10.91
C THR A 371 -5.28 12.30 11.00
N GLN A 372 -6.52 12.11 11.47
CA GLN A 372 -7.50 13.20 11.60
C GLN A 372 -7.01 14.36 12.51
N GLY A 373 -6.18 14.06 13.52
CA GLY A 373 -5.55 15.08 14.37
C GLY A 373 -4.44 15.87 13.65
N GLU A 374 -3.59 15.17 12.89
CA GLU A 374 -2.55 15.78 12.05
C GLU A 374 -3.17 16.60 10.89
N GLN A 375 -4.28 16.14 10.31
CA GLN A 375 -5.05 16.88 9.30
C GLN A 375 -5.58 18.20 9.86
N LYS A 376 -6.24 18.20 11.03
CA LYS A 376 -6.70 19.43 11.69
C LYS A 376 -5.57 20.39 12.07
N ARG A 377 -4.40 19.88 12.46
CA ARG A 377 -3.20 20.70 12.71
C ARG A 377 -2.64 21.30 11.43
N LEU A 378 -2.57 20.51 10.36
CA LEU A 378 -2.19 21.00 9.04
C LEU A 378 -3.19 22.06 8.55
N GLU A 379 -4.50 21.91 8.78
CA GLU A 379 -5.50 22.96 8.49
C GLU A 379 -5.25 24.24 9.30
N GLN A 380 -4.85 24.16 10.56
CA GLN A 380 -4.53 25.32 11.39
C GLN A 380 -3.28 26.04 10.89
N ALA A 381 -2.21 25.30 10.58
CA ALA A 381 -1.02 25.84 9.94
C ALA A 381 -1.34 26.41 8.54
N THR A 382 -2.20 25.75 7.77
CA THR A 382 -2.68 26.23 6.47
C THR A 382 -3.41 27.56 6.61
N LYS A 383 -4.37 27.69 7.52
CA LYS A 383 -5.08 28.96 7.79
C LYS A 383 -4.13 30.10 8.18
N HIS A 384 -2.99 29.79 8.81
CA HIS A 384 -1.99 30.79 9.18
C HIS A 384 -1.07 31.19 8.01
N TYR A 385 -0.54 30.22 7.26
CA TYR A 385 0.47 30.45 6.21
C TYR A 385 -0.11 30.64 4.80
N GLU A 386 -1.30 30.09 4.48
CA GLU A 386 -1.96 30.27 3.18
C GLU A 386 -2.10 31.75 2.75
N PRO A 387 -2.45 32.71 3.62
CA PRO A 387 -2.49 34.14 3.24
C PRO A 387 -1.15 34.68 2.72
N LEU A 388 -0.02 34.11 3.16
CA LEU A 388 1.33 34.46 2.70
C LEU A 388 1.70 33.76 1.38
N ILE A 389 0.92 32.77 0.94
CA ILE A 389 1.18 31.90 -0.21
C ILE A 389 0.24 32.20 -1.41
N LYS A 390 -0.86 32.95 -1.22
CA LYS A 390 -1.88 33.21 -2.26
C LYS A 390 -1.34 33.86 -3.56
N GLY A 391 -1.84 33.38 -4.69
CA GLY A 391 -1.49 33.85 -6.05
C GLY A 391 -0.31 33.08 -6.65
N ASP A 392 0.45 33.70 -7.55
CA ASP A 392 1.68 33.14 -8.16
C ASP A 392 2.84 32.95 -7.14
N ASN A 393 2.58 33.19 -5.85
CA ASN A 393 3.59 33.27 -4.80
C ASN A 393 4.13 31.91 -4.34
N VAL A 394 3.48 30.78 -4.65
CA VAL A 394 4.03 29.42 -4.40
C VAL A 394 5.38 29.27 -5.10
N ALA A 395 5.49 29.70 -6.36
CA ALA A 395 6.74 29.63 -7.11
C ALA A 395 7.83 30.52 -6.50
N MET A 396 7.46 31.68 -5.95
CA MET A 396 8.40 32.57 -5.26
C MET A 396 8.92 31.95 -3.97
N VAL A 397 8.06 31.36 -3.13
CA VAL A 397 8.48 30.68 -1.89
C VAL A 397 9.32 29.44 -2.17
N MET A 398 9.00 28.68 -3.22
CA MET A 398 9.80 27.54 -3.68
C MET A 398 11.17 27.97 -4.25
N ASN A 399 11.25 29.14 -4.89
CA ASN A 399 12.51 29.69 -5.37
C ASN A 399 13.36 30.24 -4.22
N ASP A 400 12.76 30.93 -3.23
CA ASP A 400 13.42 31.35 -2.00
C ASP A 400 14.04 30.15 -1.25
N LEU A 401 13.34 29.01 -1.17
CA LEU A 401 13.91 27.75 -0.67
C LEU A 401 15.09 27.26 -1.54
N ARG A 402 14.96 27.24 -2.87
CA ARG A 402 16.06 26.82 -3.77
C ARG A 402 17.28 27.74 -3.67
N ASP A 403 17.06 29.04 -3.49
CA ASP A 403 18.12 30.04 -3.35
C ASP A 403 18.81 29.92 -2.00
N TYR A 404 18.07 29.64 -0.92
CA TYR A 404 18.64 29.26 0.38
C TYR A 404 19.52 28.02 0.28
N LEU A 405 19.02 26.94 -0.35
CA LEU A 405 19.78 25.70 -0.55
C LEU A 405 21.03 25.92 -1.40
N ARG A 406 20.94 26.72 -2.47
CA ARG A 406 22.09 27.11 -3.32
C ARG A 406 23.14 27.87 -2.50
N ALA A 407 22.73 28.88 -1.74
CA ALA A 407 23.65 29.72 -0.97
C ALA A 407 24.41 28.90 0.09
N HIS A 408 23.74 27.97 0.78
CA HIS A 408 24.39 27.10 1.78
C HIS A 408 25.30 26.05 1.14
N TYR A 409 24.96 25.53 -0.05
CA TYR A 409 25.89 24.69 -0.81
C TYR A 409 27.15 25.47 -1.23
N GLN A 410 27.00 26.71 -1.70
CA GLN A 410 28.11 27.56 -2.13
C GLN A 410 29.03 28.03 -1.00
N GLN A 411 28.56 28.02 0.26
CA GLN A 411 29.39 28.36 1.43
C GLN A 411 30.37 27.24 1.80
N ASN A 412 30.04 25.98 1.48
CA ASN A 412 30.88 24.82 1.82
C ASN A 412 30.72 23.69 0.78
N PRO A 413 31.13 23.91 -0.49
CA PRO A 413 31.01 22.89 -1.52
C PRO A 413 31.93 21.70 -1.22
N PRO A 414 31.45 20.44 -1.38
CA PRO A 414 32.31 19.28 -1.23
C PRO A 414 33.45 19.30 -2.25
N CYS A 415 34.65 18.97 -1.80
CA CYS A 415 35.87 19.02 -2.62
C CYS A 415 36.43 17.62 -2.85
N LEU A 416 36.81 17.34 -4.10
CA LEU A 416 37.65 16.20 -4.44
C LEU A 416 39.13 16.59 -4.47
N VAL A 417 40.01 15.58 -4.45
CA VAL A 417 41.45 15.75 -4.69
C VAL A 417 41.76 15.25 -6.10
N SER A 418 42.36 16.11 -6.93
CA SER A 418 42.84 15.73 -8.27
C SER A 418 43.99 14.74 -8.19
N GLU A 419 44.32 14.06 -9.29
CA GLU A 419 45.49 13.17 -9.36
C GLU A 419 46.83 13.94 -9.12
N GLU A 420 46.83 15.26 -9.32
CA GLU A 420 47.95 16.17 -9.00
C GLU A 420 47.93 16.68 -7.53
N GLY A 421 46.92 16.32 -6.74
CA GLY A 421 46.76 16.75 -5.35
C GLY A 421 46.14 18.14 -5.17
N ARG A 422 45.45 18.70 -6.19
CA ARG A 422 44.75 19.98 -6.10
C ARG A 422 43.28 19.77 -5.70
N PRO A 423 42.67 20.64 -4.88
CA PRO A 423 41.24 20.57 -4.62
C PRO A 423 40.44 20.88 -5.89
N ILE A 424 39.40 20.10 -6.15
CA ILE A 424 38.37 20.35 -7.15
C ILE A 424 37.06 20.52 -6.41
N GLU A 425 36.55 21.75 -6.34
CA GLU A 425 35.23 22.05 -5.80
C GLU A 425 34.16 21.45 -6.73
N LEU A 426 33.21 20.71 -6.15
CA LEU A 426 32.09 20.16 -6.89
C LEU A 426 31.04 21.26 -7.14
N PRO A 427 30.62 21.49 -8.41
CA PRO A 427 29.63 22.50 -8.73
C PRO A 427 28.20 22.02 -8.42
N LEU A 428 27.27 22.95 -8.21
CA LEU A 428 25.86 22.63 -7.99
C LEU A 428 25.18 22.06 -9.25
N ASP A 429 25.52 22.56 -10.43
CA ASP A 429 24.83 22.23 -11.68
C ASP A 429 25.44 21.01 -12.39
N PHE A 430 24.58 20.09 -12.86
CA PHE A 430 25.01 18.85 -13.53
C PHE A 430 25.81 19.10 -14.82
N SER A 431 25.52 20.19 -15.53
CA SER A 431 26.25 20.59 -16.74
C SER A 431 27.69 21.00 -16.43
N GLN A 432 27.90 21.70 -15.32
CA GLN A 432 29.23 22.07 -14.82
C GLN A 432 29.98 20.85 -14.29
N PHE A 433 29.29 19.96 -13.57
CA PHE A 433 29.87 18.68 -13.11
C PHE A 433 30.38 17.84 -14.29
N ARG A 434 29.57 17.70 -15.35
CA ARG A 434 29.98 17.02 -16.59
C ARG A 434 31.16 17.68 -17.30
N ALA A 435 31.41 18.97 -17.09
CA ALA A 435 32.54 19.69 -17.68
C ALA A 435 33.87 19.47 -16.94
N LEU A 436 33.87 18.90 -15.73
CA LEU A 436 35.08 18.66 -14.93
C LEU A 436 36.02 17.57 -15.49
N ALA A 437 35.60 16.81 -16.51
CA ALA A 437 36.42 15.79 -17.19
C ALA A 437 37.12 14.78 -16.24
N LEU A 438 36.45 14.39 -15.15
CA LEU A 438 36.95 13.51 -14.12
C LEU A 438 37.21 12.07 -14.62
N SER A 439 38.17 11.38 -14.01
CA SER A 439 38.36 9.94 -14.25
C SER A 439 37.19 9.12 -13.65
N PRO A 440 36.92 7.89 -14.11
CA PRO A 440 35.76 7.11 -13.64
C PRO A 440 35.70 6.93 -12.12
N LYS A 441 36.87 6.75 -11.48
CA LYS A 441 37.00 6.65 -10.01
C LYS A 441 36.66 7.99 -9.33
N GLN A 442 37.21 9.10 -9.83
CA GLN A 442 36.89 10.44 -9.31
C GLN A 442 35.41 10.79 -9.52
N GLN A 443 34.79 10.32 -10.60
CA GLN A 443 33.37 10.51 -10.85
C GLN A 443 32.51 9.72 -9.84
N GLU A 444 32.90 8.49 -9.48
CA GLU A 444 32.22 7.71 -8.43
C GLU A 444 32.36 8.38 -7.05
N GLU A 445 33.56 8.86 -6.72
CA GLU A 445 33.84 9.62 -5.49
C GLU A 445 33.03 10.93 -5.46
N ALA A 446 32.97 11.69 -6.56
CA ALA A 446 32.15 12.90 -6.68
C ALA A 446 30.69 12.64 -6.36
N LEU A 447 30.11 11.61 -6.98
CA LEU A 447 28.72 11.24 -6.80
C LEU A 447 28.42 10.88 -5.33
N LYS A 448 29.31 10.12 -4.68
CA LYS A 448 29.18 9.81 -3.25
C LYS A 448 29.19 11.05 -2.37
N GLU A 449 30.03 12.04 -2.65
CA GLU A 449 30.03 13.31 -1.90
C GLU A 449 28.76 14.15 -2.18
N TYR A 450 28.28 14.20 -3.43
CA TYR A 450 26.97 14.81 -3.74
C TYR A 450 25.82 14.16 -2.98
N TYR A 451 25.81 12.83 -2.85
CA TYR A 451 24.73 12.10 -2.17
C TYR A 451 24.71 12.34 -0.66
N LYS A 452 25.89 12.43 -0.03
CA LYS A 452 26.03 12.77 1.40
C LYS A 452 25.63 14.22 1.72
N HIS A 453 25.76 15.15 0.77
CA HIS A 453 25.62 16.58 1.06
C HIS A 453 24.15 17.02 1.19
N PRO A 454 23.68 17.43 2.39
CA PRO A 454 22.25 17.61 2.65
C PRO A 454 21.60 18.69 1.79
N TYR A 455 22.23 19.87 1.67
CA TYR A 455 21.72 20.96 0.85
C TYR A 455 21.64 20.62 -0.65
N HIS A 456 22.57 19.80 -1.14
CA HIS A 456 22.58 19.40 -2.55
C HIS A 456 21.50 18.34 -2.80
N SER A 457 21.40 17.33 -1.93
CA SER A 457 20.36 16.31 -2.00
C SER A 457 18.95 16.89 -1.88
N ALA A 458 18.71 17.86 -0.99
CA ALA A 458 17.46 18.59 -0.91
C ALA A 458 17.19 19.44 -2.16
N TRP A 459 18.21 20.10 -2.72
CA TRP A 459 18.08 20.85 -3.97
C TRP A 459 17.74 19.95 -5.17
N ARG A 460 18.39 18.78 -5.30
CA ARG A 460 18.11 17.77 -6.32
C ARG A 460 16.70 17.18 -6.21
N TYR A 461 16.21 16.95 -4.99
CA TYR A 461 14.83 16.51 -4.76
C TYR A 461 13.80 17.49 -5.38
N LEU A 462 14.10 18.80 -5.33
CA LEU A 462 13.28 19.88 -5.88
C LEU A 462 13.59 20.22 -7.35
N SER A 463 14.41 19.43 -8.06
CA SER A 463 14.83 19.70 -9.43
C SER A 463 14.01 18.93 -10.47
N LYS A 464 13.64 19.63 -11.55
CA LYS A 464 12.98 19.06 -12.74
C LYS A 464 13.77 19.45 -14.00
N PRO A 465 14.43 18.50 -14.69
CA PRO A 465 14.70 17.12 -14.27
C PRO A 465 15.74 17.03 -13.13
N ASN A 466 15.81 15.88 -12.44
CA ASN A 466 16.92 15.52 -11.55
C ASN A 466 17.87 14.56 -12.29
N TYR A 467 19.04 15.06 -12.69
CA TYR A 467 20.05 14.29 -13.43
C TYR A 467 20.84 13.28 -12.59
N TRP A 468 20.69 13.27 -11.26
CA TRP A 468 21.32 12.30 -10.36
C TRP A 468 20.36 11.18 -9.91
N MET A 469 19.18 11.08 -10.54
CA MET A 469 18.18 10.04 -10.26
C MET A 469 18.69 8.65 -10.62
N HIS A 470 18.40 7.63 -9.80
CA HIS A 470 18.74 6.25 -10.13
C HIS A 470 17.94 5.73 -11.34
N GLN A 471 18.58 4.93 -12.21
CA GLN A 471 17.92 4.38 -13.40
C GLN A 471 16.66 3.56 -13.05
N GLN A 472 16.73 2.78 -11.97
CA GLN A 472 15.66 1.93 -11.45
C GLN A 472 14.82 2.59 -10.35
N ALA A 473 14.82 3.92 -10.21
CA ALA A 473 13.94 4.60 -9.25
C ALA A 473 12.45 4.40 -9.61
N SER A 474 11.65 3.88 -8.66
CA SER A 474 10.26 3.46 -8.89
C SER A 474 9.20 4.56 -8.71
N TYR A 475 9.49 5.60 -7.92
CA TYR A 475 8.55 6.65 -7.54
C TYR A 475 8.92 8.00 -8.17
N VAL A 476 8.93 8.03 -9.51
CA VAL A 476 9.43 9.15 -10.31
C VAL A 476 8.51 9.44 -11.49
N TYR A 477 8.43 10.71 -11.86
CA TYR A 477 7.93 11.13 -13.16
C TYR A 477 9.02 10.95 -14.20
N VAL A 478 8.60 10.68 -15.43
CA VAL A 478 9.47 10.52 -16.60
C VAL A 478 8.99 11.51 -17.65
N ASP A 479 9.90 12.17 -18.36
CA ASP A 479 9.50 13.08 -19.45
C ASP A 479 8.90 12.30 -20.63
N GLU A 480 7.86 12.86 -21.24
CA GLU A 480 7.16 12.23 -22.37
C GLU A 480 8.00 12.24 -23.65
N GLN A 481 8.89 13.24 -23.82
CA GLN A 481 9.73 13.43 -24.99
C GLN A 481 11.10 12.76 -24.82
N ASP A 482 11.68 12.82 -23.62
CA ASP A 482 12.95 12.16 -23.29
C ASP A 482 12.83 11.27 -22.04
N ARG A 483 12.61 9.97 -22.26
CA ARG A 483 12.47 8.97 -21.18
C ARG A 483 13.71 8.79 -20.29
N SER A 484 14.85 9.41 -20.62
CA SER A 484 16.01 9.45 -19.72
C SER A 484 15.86 10.49 -18.61
N LEU A 485 15.03 11.52 -18.82
CA LEU A 485 14.79 12.60 -17.86
C LEU A 485 13.75 12.17 -16.83
N LYS A 486 14.11 12.27 -15.54
CA LYS A 486 13.28 11.85 -14.40
C LYS A 486 13.27 12.92 -13.31
N TRP A 487 12.20 13.01 -12.53
CA TRP A 487 12.14 13.86 -11.33
C TRP A 487 11.22 13.24 -10.25
N SER A 488 11.36 13.70 -9.01
CA SER A 488 10.56 13.22 -7.88
C SER A 488 9.13 13.77 -7.92
N SER A 489 8.25 13.28 -7.05
CA SER A 489 6.88 13.78 -6.92
C SER A 489 6.73 15.17 -6.29
N PHE A 490 7.83 15.90 -6.00
CA PHE A 490 7.80 17.23 -5.35
C PHE A 490 6.84 18.24 -6.00
N ALA A 491 6.58 18.10 -7.31
CA ALA A 491 5.67 18.95 -8.06
C ALA A 491 4.24 18.97 -7.52
N GLU A 492 3.76 17.84 -6.96
CA GLU A 492 2.42 17.73 -6.37
C GLU A 492 2.35 18.30 -4.95
N TYR A 493 3.51 18.44 -4.28
CA TYR A 493 3.62 18.91 -2.90
C TYR A 493 4.12 20.34 -2.77
N GLN A 494 4.28 21.11 -3.86
CA GLN A 494 4.87 22.46 -3.81
C GLN A 494 4.18 23.39 -2.80
N PHE A 495 2.85 23.32 -2.68
CA PHE A 495 2.12 24.10 -1.67
C PHE A 495 2.50 23.69 -0.23
N LEU A 496 2.59 22.39 0.06
CA LEU A 496 2.95 21.87 1.37
C LEU A 496 4.43 22.14 1.71
N ILE A 497 5.32 21.99 0.74
CA ILE A 497 6.75 22.31 0.88
C ILE A 497 6.93 23.82 1.15
N ALA A 498 6.22 24.68 0.42
CA ALA A 498 6.22 26.13 0.65
C ALA A 498 5.67 26.51 2.03
N LEU A 499 4.57 25.89 2.47
CA LEU A 499 3.99 26.08 3.80
C LEU A 499 4.96 25.67 4.91
N CYS A 500 5.52 24.45 4.82
CA CYS A 500 6.46 23.96 5.82
C CYS A 500 7.77 24.76 5.81
N TRP A 501 8.21 25.27 4.65
CA TRP A 501 9.37 26.16 4.57
C TRP A 501 9.13 27.49 5.28
N LEU A 502 7.97 28.14 5.06
CA LEU A 502 7.61 29.35 5.79
C LEU A 502 7.58 29.10 7.31
N ALA A 503 6.97 27.99 7.76
CA ALA A 503 6.93 27.60 9.17
C ALA A 503 8.33 27.25 9.75
N ALA A 504 9.21 26.68 8.93
CA ALA A 504 10.59 26.37 9.32
C ALA A 504 11.41 27.64 9.58
N LYS A 505 11.30 28.65 8.70
CA LYS A 505 12.04 29.91 8.84
C LYS A 505 11.33 31.00 9.65
N ASP A 506 10.13 30.75 10.17
CA ASP A 506 9.36 31.73 10.93
C ASP A 506 10.05 32.09 12.25
N ASN A 507 10.52 33.35 12.33
CA ASN A 507 11.15 33.93 13.50
C ASN A 507 10.16 34.66 14.43
N ALA A 508 8.92 34.89 14.00
CA ALA A 508 7.86 35.47 14.82
C ALA A 508 7.20 34.41 15.71
N ILE A 509 7.22 33.13 15.30
CA ILE A 509 6.80 31.98 16.11
C ILE A 509 8.04 31.25 16.67
N PRO A 510 8.51 31.62 17.89
CA PRO A 510 9.73 31.06 18.46
C PRO A 510 9.61 29.54 18.69
N PRO A 511 10.73 28.78 18.57
CA PRO A 511 10.71 27.35 18.81
C PRO A 511 10.37 26.93 20.24
N THR A 512 9.58 25.87 20.36
CA THR A 512 9.24 25.20 21.62
C THR A 512 10.18 24.02 21.91
N ASP A 513 10.01 23.40 23.09
CA ASP A 513 10.59 22.11 23.44
C ASP A 513 12.14 22.05 23.44
N GLY A 514 12.79 23.21 23.58
CA GLY A 514 14.25 23.34 23.63
C GLY A 514 14.93 23.40 22.25
N HIS A 515 14.17 23.46 21.16
CA HIS A 515 14.72 23.63 19.82
C HIS A 515 15.20 25.08 19.56
N THR A 516 16.05 25.26 18.54
CA THR A 516 16.49 26.57 18.03
C THR A 516 15.90 26.82 16.64
N LEU A 517 15.88 28.09 16.18
CA LEU A 517 15.35 28.42 14.84
C LEU A 517 16.23 27.79 13.75
N GLU A 518 17.55 27.85 13.95
CA GLU A 518 18.55 27.18 13.12
C GLU A 518 18.31 25.67 13.07
N GLY A 519 18.17 25.00 14.21
CA GLY A 519 17.88 23.56 14.26
C GLY A 519 16.53 23.16 13.63
N ARG A 520 15.51 24.03 13.69
CA ARG A 520 14.24 23.84 12.97
C ARG A 520 14.44 23.87 11.46
N ILE A 521 15.22 24.84 10.95
CA ILE A 521 15.56 24.97 9.52
C ILE A 521 16.42 23.80 9.05
N GLU A 522 17.46 23.44 9.80
CA GLU A 522 18.33 22.29 9.48
C GLU A 522 17.55 20.97 9.43
N HIS A 523 16.64 20.74 10.38
CA HIS A 523 15.81 19.55 10.38
C HIS A 523 14.88 19.51 9.17
N PHE A 524 14.25 20.63 8.80
CA PHE A 524 13.42 20.73 7.60
C PHE A 524 14.19 20.34 6.33
N ILE A 525 15.40 20.88 6.16
CA ILE A 525 16.27 20.58 5.01
C ILE A 525 16.75 19.13 5.02
N ARG A 526 17.04 18.57 6.20
CA ARG A 526 17.40 17.17 6.37
C ARG A 526 16.24 16.23 5.98
N GLU A 527 15.00 16.55 6.33
CA GLU A 527 13.85 15.77 5.89
C GLU A 527 13.62 15.85 4.38
N LEU A 528 13.82 17.01 3.73
CA LEU A 528 13.79 17.11 2.26
C LEU A 528 14.84 16.21 1.59
N MET A 529 16.07 16.17 2.13
CA MET A 529 17.10 15.21 1.69
C MET A 529 16.62 13.76 1.87
N LEU A 530 16.10 13.41 3.05
CA LEU A 530 15.66 12.04 3.37
C LEU A 530 14.45 11.60 2.54
N ILE A 531 13.56 12.52 2.14
CA ILE A 531 12.48 12.25 1.19
C ILE A 531 13.06 11.96 -0.20
N GLY A 532 14.04 12.75 -0.67
CA GLY A 532 14.69 12.56 -1.96
C GLY A 532 15.51 11.27 -2.08
N ARG A 533 15.97 10.72 -0.94
CA ARG A 533 16.82 9.51 -0.86
C ARG A 533 16.19 8.34 -0.10
N ALA A 534 14.87 8.33 0.11
CA ALA A 534 14.22 7.38 1.03
C ALA A 534 14.54 5.91 0.72
N HIS A 535 14.48 5.49 -0.54
CA HIS A 535 14.75 4.11 -0.97
C HIS A 535 16.23 3.81 -1.22
N ASN A 536 17.14 4.77 -0.97
CA ASN A 536 18.57 4.48 -0.87
C ASN A 536 18.91 3.75 0.45
N TRP A 537 17.99 3.74 1.43
CA TRP A 537 18.16 3.13 2.76
C TRP A 537 17.57 1.71 2.88
N ASP A 538 16.98 1.16 1.81
CA ASP A 538 16.31 -0.16 1.83
C ASP A 538 17.28 -1.33 2.17
N LYS A 539 18.59 -1.13 1.99
CA LYS A 539 19.66 -2.11 2.26
C LYS A 539 20.12 -2.04 3.72
N THR A 540 20.31 -3.21 4.34
CA THR A 540 20.87 -3.35 5.70
C THR A 540 22.29 -3.88 5.68
N ARG A 541 23.14 -3.41 6.61
CA ARG A 541 24.47 -3.97 6.89
C ARG A 541 24.60 -4.38 8.36
N GLU A 542 25.52 -5.28 8.67
CA GLU A 542 25.94 -5.51 10.04
C GLU A 542 27.14 -4.63 10.37
N HIS A 543 27.04 -3.87 11.46
CA HIS A 543 28.10 -2.99 11.93
C HIS A 543 28.15 -3.05 13.46
N LYS A 544 29.31 -3.42 14.02
CA LYS A 544 29.53 -3.58 15.46
C LYS A 544 28.52 -4.50 16.18
N GLY A 545 28.03 -5.54 15.48
CA GLY A 545 27.04 -6.49 16.02
C GLY A 545 25.60 -5.98 16.04
N ILE A 546 25.33 -4.80 15.48
CA ILE A 546 24.00 -4.26 15.27
C ILE A 546 23.71 -4.28 13.77
N ARG A 547 22.51 -4.73 13.39
CA ARG A 547 22.02 -4.63 12.01
C ARG A 547 21.46 -3.23 11.80
N GLU A 548 22.17 -2.41 11.02
CA GLU A 548 21.79 -1.03 10.72
C GLU A 548 21.40 -0.86 9.24
N GLU A 549 20.44 0.01 8.98
CA GLU A 549 20.14 0.51 7.63
C GLU A 549 21.16 1.59 7.25
N TYR A 550 21.47 1.71 5.97
CA TYR A 550 22.45 2.68 5.48
C TYR A 550 22.06 3.21 4.11
N ASP A 551 22.33 4.49 3.87
CA ASP A 551 22.28 5.06 2.53
C ASP A 551 23.28 4.34 1.62
N ASP A 552 22.80 3.70 0.56
CA ASP A 552 23.64 2.96 -0.37
C ASP A 552 24.57 3.83 -1.23
N LEU A 553 24.41 5.17 -1.16
CA LEU A 553 25.16 6.16 -1.93
C LEU A 553 25.13 5.88 -3.45
N GLU A 554 24.03 5.31 -3.93
CA GLU A 554 23.68 5.27 -5.35
C GLU A 554 22.85 6.53 -5.73
N GLY A 555 22.47 6.63 -7.00
CA GLY A 555 21.58 7.70 -7.50
C GLY A 555 20.30 7.84 -6.66
N ASP A 556 19.69 9.01 -6.68
CA ASP A 556 18.53 9.32 -5.83
C ASP A 556 17.37 8.34 -6.11
N LYS A 557 16.79 7.80 -5.03
CA LYS A 557 15.60 6.92 -5.04
C LYS A 557 14.54 7.53 -4.10
N PRO A 558 13.69 8.45 -4.60
CA PRO A 558 12.78 9.23 -3.76
C PRO A 558 11.62 8.41 -3.20
N SER A 559 11.06 8.89 -2.09
CA SER A 559 9.94 8.26 -1.38
C SER A 559 8.66 8.16 -2.21
N CYS A 560 7.85 7.15 -1.91
CA CYS A 560 6.48 7.02 -2.40
C CYS A 560 5.57 8.20 -1.97
N TYR A 561 4.48 8.42 -2.70
CA TYR A 561 3.57 9.56 -2.54
C TYR A 561 3.02 9.74 -1.10
N SER A 562 2.73 8.66 -0.39
CA SER A 562 2.34 8.68 1.04
C SER A 562 3.45 9.19 1.96
N GLY A 563 4.67 8.67 1.78
CA GLY A 563 5.83 8.98 2.61
C GLY A 563 6.19 10.46 2.59
N VAL A 564 6.04 11.11 1.42
CA VAL A 564 6.31 12.55 1.24
C VAL A 564 5.45 13.41 2.18
N LYS A 565 4.11 13.26 2.14
CA LYS A 565 3.19 14.16 2.89
C LYS A 565 3.42 14.06 4.41
N ARG A 566 3.66 12.86 4.93
CA ARG A 566 3.87 12.62 6.37
C ARG A 566 5.22 13.19 6.84
N ARG A 567 6.30 12.93 6.10
CA ARG A 567 7.63 13.49 6.43
C ARG A 567 7.63 15.02 6.34
N LEU A 568 6.96 15.61 5.34
CA LEU A 568 6.78 17.06 5.26
C LEU A 568 6.01 17.63 6.46
N PHE A 569 4.98 16.95 6.97
CA PHE A 569 4.30 17.39 8.20
C PHE A 569 5.22 17.34 9.44
N GLN A 570 6.04 16.28 9.56
CA GLN A 570 6.95 16.09 10.69
C GLN A 570 8.21 16.97 10.62
N SER A 571 8.56 17.50 9.44
CA SER A 571 9.80 18.24 9.17
C SER A 571 9.97 19.60 9.88
N VAL A 572 8.94 20.10 10.57
CA VAL A 572 8.97 21.42 11.24
C VAL A 572 8.90 21.26 12.76
N ILE A 573 10.03 20.91 13.36
CA ILE A 573 10.16 20.69 14.82
C ILE A 573 10.01 21.97 15.65
N GLY A 574 9.52 21.81 16.88
CA GLY A 574 9.32 22.92 17.82
C GLY A 574 8.39 24.03 17.31
N HIS A 575 7.49 23.74 16.36
CA HIS A 575 6.53 24.73 15.86
C HIS A 575 5.14 24.47 16.47
N PRO A 576 4.55 25.39 17.26
CA PRO A 576 3.32 25.15 18.02
C PRO A 576 2.13 24.57 17.23
N LEU A 577 1.91 25.02 15.99
CA LEU A 577 0.81 24.54 15.14
C LEU A 577 1.08 23.15 14.53
N LEU A 578 2.34 22.70 14.52
CA LEU A 578 2.79 21.43 13.91
C LEU A 578 3.34 20.43 14.95
N LYS A 579 3.43 20.82 16.23
CA LYS A 579 3.83 19.92 17.33
C LYS A 579 2.86 18.73 17.43
N LEU A 580 3.40 17.51 17.44
CA LEU A 580 2.64 16.30 17.78
C LEU A 580 2.43 16.23 19.31
N LEU A 581 1.23 15.85 19.73
CA LEU A 581 0.95 15.52 21.13
C LEU A 581 1.37 14.08 21.37
N THR A 582 2.26 13.84 22.34
CA THR A 582 2.82 12.51 22.63
C THR A 582 2.35 11.95 23.97
N ASP A 583 2.57 10.65 24.18
CA ASP A 583 2.37 10.00 25.49
C ASP A 583 3.19 10.67 26.61
N ASP A 584 4.40 11.17 26.29
CA ASP A 584 5.30 11.80 27.26
C ASP A 584 4.85 13.23 27.60
N ASP A 585 4.29 13.99 26.65
CA ASP A 585 3.62 15.26 26.93
C ASP A 585 2.49 15.04 27.94
N ILE A 586 1.58 14.07 27.71
CA ILE A 586 0.46 13.80 28.61
C ILE A 586 0.93 13.37 30.00
N ARG A 587 1.96 12.52 30.08
CA ARG A 587 2.57 12.11 31.36
C ARG A 587 3.14 13.31 32.13
N GLN A 588 3.81 14.23 31.44
CA GLN A 588 4.38 15.43 32.06
C GLN A 588 3.29 16.40 32.53
N GLU A 589 2.21 16.57 31.78
CA GLU A 589 1.06 17.39 32.20
C GLU A 589 0.35 16.80 33.43
N VAL A 590 0.10 15.48 33.46
CA VAL A 590 -0.49 14.79 34.63
C VAL A 590 0.44 14.89 35.85
N ARG A 591 1.76 14.80 35.65
CA ARG A 591 2.78 14.98 36.69
C ARG A 591 2.73 16.36 37.33
N ASP A 592 2.69 17.41 36.51
CA ASP A 592 2.70 18.81 36.99
C ASP A 592 1.37 19.18 37.67
N PHE A 593 0.24 18.68 37.14
CA PHE A 593 -1.06 18.76 37.80
C PHE A 593 -1.04 18.09 39.19
N ALA A 594 -0.62 16.82 39.25
CA ALA A 594 -0.58 16.04 40.49
C ALA A 594 0.36 16.68 41.54
N LEU A 595 1.55 17.14 41.14
CA LEU A 595 2.48 17.84 42.04
C LEU A 595 1.89 19.14 42.60
N THR A 596 1.17 19.90 41.79
CA THR A 596 0.52 21.14 42.22
C THR A 596 -0.57 20.83 43.25
N LEU A 597 -1.37 19.80 42.99
CA LEU A 597 -2.45 19.39 43.88
C LEU A 597 -1.95 18.79 45.20
N PHE A 598 -0.93 17.92 45.17
CA PHE A 598 -0.28 17.40 46.39
C PHE A 598 0.33 18.53 47.23
N LYS A 599 1.04 19.50 46.63
CA LYS A 599 1.59 20.66 47.35
C LYS A 599 0.49 21.48 48.03
N THR A 600 -0.64 21.65 47.35
CA THR A 600 -1.80 22.38 47.87
C THR A 600 -2.44 21.64 49.05
N LYS A 601 -2.74 20.32 48.92
CA LYS A 601 -3.30 19.50 50.00
C LYS A 601 -2.36 19.43 51.22
N MET A 602 -1.05 19.24 51.01
CA MET A 602 -0.05 19.25 52.09
C MET A 602 0.00 20.59 52.85
N ALA A 603 -0.12 21.72 52.15
CA ALA A 603 -0.15 23.05 52.78
C ALA A 603 -1.42 23.27 53.60
N THR A 604 -2.59 22.84 53.10
CA THR A 604 -3.88 23.02 53.78
C THR A 604 -4.05 22.09 54.99
N LEU A 605 -3.57 20.85 54.91
CA LEU A 605 -3.77 19.85 55.96
C LEU A 605 -2.79 19.99 57.15
N ASN A 606 -1.68 20.71 56.96
CA ASN A 606 -0.63 20.94 57.97
C ASN A 606 -0.14 19.68 58.72
N ASN A 607 -0.25 18.50 58.10
CA ASN A 607 0.02 17.20 58.73
C ASN A 607 1.10 16.40 57.97
N LYS A 608 2.07 17.14 57.40
CA LYS A 608 3.10 16.61 56.49
C LYS A 608 3.97 15.53 57.14
N GLU A 609 4.29 15.70 58.42
CA GLU A 609 5.12 14.73 59.16
C GLU A 609 4.42 13.38 59.32
N ALA A 610 3.12 13.37 59.68
CA ALA A 610 2.37 12.12 59.79
C ALA A 610 2.19 11.41 58.42
N MET A 611 2.03 12.17 57.32
CA MET A 611 2.00 11.60 55.97
C MET A 611 3.36 11.00 55.58
N ASN A 612 4.47 11.64 55.96
CA ASN A 612 5.82 11.16 55.71
C ASN A 612 6.12 9.88 56.51
N GLU A 613 5.72 9.81 57.77
CA GLU A 613 5.89 8.58 58.57
C GLU A 613 4.99 7.44 58.05
N ALA A 614 3.71 7.70 57.74
CA ALA A 614 2.83 6.68 57.14
C ALA A 614 3.37 6.16 55.79
N TYR A 615 3.95 7.04 54.96
CA TYR A 615 4.60 6.64 53.71
C TYR A 615 5.83 5.75 53.97
N LYS A 616 6.71 6.12 54.91
CA LYS A 616 7.89 5.32 55.26
C LYS A 616 7.52 3.97 55.86
N GLU A 617 6.52 3.96 56.76
CA GLU A 617 6.04 2.75 57.43
C GLU A 617 5.55 1.75 56.37
N TYR A 618 4.69 2.19 55.46
CA TYR A 618 4.22 1.39 54.32
C TYR A 618 5.35 0.87 53.43
N ILE A 619 6.33 1.70 53.05
CA ILE A 619 7.45 1.24 52.21
C ILE A 619 8.34 0.23 52.94
N SER A 620 8.40 0.26 54.29
CA SER A 620 9.20 -0.70 55.07
C SER A 620 8.48 -2.01 55.41
N THR A 621 7.15 -1.96 55.63
CA THR A 621 6.35 -3.12 56.08
C THR A 621 5.56 -3.78 54.95
N LEU A 622 5.24 -3.02 53.90
CA LEU A 622 4.24 -3.33 52.86
C LEU A 622 2.84 -3.63 53.42
N ASP A 623 2.54 -3.23 54.65
CA ASP A 623 1.24 -3.42 55.31
C ASP A 623 0.20 -2.42 54.77
N PRO A 624 -0.92 -2.88 54.15
CA PRO A 624 -1.95 -1.99 53.64
C PRO A 624 -2.56 -1.05 54.68
N ASP A 625 -2.56 -1.44 55.97
CA ASP A 625 -3.14 -0.65 57.04
C ASP A 625 -2.32 0.60 57.38
N SER A 626 -0.99 0.53 57.27
CA SER A 626 -0.07 1.67 57.47
C SER A 626 -0.26 2.80 56.44
N ALA A 627 -0.78 2.50 55.24
CA ALA A 627 -1.02 3.49 54.19
C ALA A 627 -2.31 4.33 54.39
N LYS A 628 -3.21 3.94 55.31
CA LYS A 628 -4.51 4.62 55.54
C LYS A 628 -4.42 6.15 55.72
N PRO A 629 -3.42 6.73 56.42
CA PRO A 629 -3.29 8.19 56.55
C PRO A 629 -3.06 8.92 55.22
N LEU A 630 -2.57 8.24 54.17
CA LEU A 630 -2.35 8.82 52.84
C LEU A 630 -3.65 9.10 52.08
N ALA A 631 -4.80 8.58 52.53
CA ALA A 631 -6.12 8.84 51.94
C ALA A 631 -6.45 10.34 51.79
N CYS A 632 -5.93 11.18 52.69
CA CYS A 632 -6.15 12.64 52.64
C CYS A 632 -5.48 13.33 51.43
N LEU A 633 -4.55 12.66 50.75
CA LEU A 633 -3.91 13.14 49.52
C LEU A 633 -4.61 12.66 48.24
N ASN A 634 -5.64 11.81 48.35
CA ASN A 634 -6.38 11.32 47.19
C ASN A 634 -7.12 12.47 46.47
N PHE A 635 -7.23 12.34 45.15
CA PHE A 635 -7.85 13.31 44.26
C PHE A 635 -9.35 12.98 44.12
N SER A 636 -10.22 13.96 44.36
CA SER A 636 -11.66 13.84 44.15
C SER A 636 -11.99 13.64 42.66
N ALA A 637 -13.19 13.15 42.36
CA ALA A 637 -13.65 13.03 40.97
C ALA A 637 -13.66 14.41 40.25
N GLU A 638 -13.88 15.49 40.99
CA GLU A 638 -13.87 16.87 40.48
C GLU A 638 -12.44 17.32 40.16
N GLU A 639 -11.46 17.03 41.03
CA GLU A 639 -10.04 17.30 40.79
C GLU A 639 -9.51 16.48 39.60
N GLN A 640 -9.92 15.21 39.47
CA GLN A 640 -9.57 14.39 38.30
C GLN A 640 -10.20 14.94 37.01
N ALA A 641 -11.46 15.39 37.05
CA ALA A 641 -12.13 16.04 35.93
C ALA A 641 -11.47 17.38 35.54
N GLN A 642 -10.94 18.15 36.51
CA GLN A 642 -10.19 19.37 36.23
C GLN A 642 -8.91 19.11 35.42
N CYS A 643 -8.19 18.03 35.68
CA CYS A 643 -7.03 17.65 34.86
C CYS A 643 -7.43 17.40 33.39
N VAL A 644 -8.51 16.63 33.18
CA VAL A 644 -9.09 16.36 31.84
C VAL A 644 -9.57 17.66 31.17
N ALA A 645 -10.15 18.60 31.93
CA ALA A 645 -10.60 19.89 31.43
C ALA A 645 -9.43 20.80 31.02
N GLN A 646 -8.35 20.87 31.81
CA GLN A 646 -7.14 21.62 31.47
C GLN A 646 -6.48 21.08 30.20
N LEU A 647 -6.35 19.75 30.07
CA LEU A 647 -5.83 19.12 28.85
C LEU A 647 -6.75 19.36 27.63
N THR A 648 -8.07 19.32 27.83
CA THR A 648 -9.06 19.66 26.80
C THR A 648 -8.94 21.11 26.35
N GLN A 649 -8.75 22.05 27.27
CA GLN A 649 -8.57 23.47 26.96
C GLN A 649 -7.23 23.74 26.25
N LYS A 650 -6.16 23.06 26.68
CA LYS A 650 -4.78 23.27 26.18
C LYS A 650 -4.49 22.61 24.83
N TYR A 651 -5.08 21.44 24.57
CA TYR A 651 -4.78 20.64 23.37
C TYR A 651 -5.99 20.39 22.45
N GLY A 652 -7.20 20.77 22.87
CA GLY A 652 -8.43 20.65 22.09
C GLY A 652 -8.61 19.26 21.48
N ASP A 653 -8.93 19.23 20.19
CA ASP A 653 -9.17 18.00 19.42
C ASP A 653 -8.02 16.99 19.45
N SER A 654 -6.77 17.40 19.68
CA SER A 654 -5.65 16.46 19.78
C SER A 654 -5.73 15.57 21.03
N PHE A 655 -6.28 16.10 22.11
CA PHE A 655 -6.57 15.33 23.32
C PHE A 655 -7.99 14.75 23.31
N THR A 656 -8.99 15.51 22.86
CA THR A 656 -10.39 15.03 22.93
C THR A 656 -10.72 13.94 21.91
N SER A 657 -10.05 13.91 20.75
CA SER A 657 -10.26 12.88 19.73
C SER A 657 -9.51 11.58 20.02
N SER A 658 -8.42 11.65 20.79
CA SER A 658 -7.56 10.52 21.13
C SER A 658 -8.09 9.76 22.35
N HIS A 659 -8.60 8.54 22.11
CA HIS A 659 -9.03 7.67 23.21
C HIS A 659 -7.84 7.16 24.03
N SER A 660 -6.66 6.96 23.42
CA SER A 660 -5.45 6.53 24.15
C SER A 660 -5.01 7.58 25.18
N PHE A 661 -4.95 8.86 24.83
CA PHE A 661 -4.57 9.91 25.79
C PHE A 661 -5.61 10.09 26.90
N LYS A 662 -6.91 10.00 26.59
CA LYS A 662 -7.97 9.99 27.62
C LYS A 662 -7.84 8.79 28.56
N MET A 663 -7.62 7.60 28.03
CA MET A 663 -7.43 6.37 28.81
C MET A 663 -6.12 6.39 29.60
N GLN A 664 -5.06 7.05 29.10
CA GLN A 664 -3.81 7.23 29.82
C GLN A 664 -3.99 8.15 31.03
N VAL A 665 -4.64 9.30 30.86
CA VAL A 665 -4.99 10.21 31.99
C VAL A 665 -5.90 9.50 32.98
N HIS A 666 -6.95 8.82 32.51
CA HIS A 666 -7.84 8.05 33.38
C HIS A 666 -7.10 6.93 34.11
N SER A 667 -6.21 6.18 33.44
CA SER A 667 -5.45 5.08 34.06
C SER A 667 -4.44 5.57 35.10
N LEU A 668 -3.82 6.75 34.89
CA LEU A 668 -2.94 7.39 35.85
C LEU A 668 -3.69 7.91 37.07
N LEU A 669 -4.90 8.46 36.88
CA LEU A 669 -5.69 9.11 37.93
C LEU A 669 -6.75 8.21 38.60
N ALA A 670 -7.09 7.05 38.06
CA ALA A 670 -8.05 6.14 38.68
C ALA A 670 -7.45 5.39 39.87
N LEU A 671 -8.20 5.31 40.96
CA LEU A 671 -7.94 4.40 42.08
C LEU A 671 -8.92 3.24 42.05
N ASP A 672 -8.48 2.07 42.50
CA ASP A 672 -9.34 0.92 42.74
C ASP A 672 -9.09 0.42 44.17
N PRO A 673 -9.97 0.74 45.14
CA PRO A 673 -9.86 0.28 46.52
C PRO A 673 -9.90 -1.25 46.70
N ASN A 674 -10.30 -2.01 45.67
CA ASN A 674 -10.33 -3.47 45.69
C ASN A 674 -9.15 -4.10 44.93
N ALA A 675 -8.23 -3.30 44.39
CA ALA A 675 -7.07 -3.80 43.67
C ALA A 675 -6.16 -4.65 44.58
N PRO A 676 -5.47 -5.68 44.05
CA PRO A 676 -4.56 -6.51 44.84
C PRO A 676 -3.31 -5.74 45.33
N ASN A 677 -2.98 -4.60 44.71
CA ASN A 677 -1.85 -3.76 45.09
C ASN A 677 -2.33 -2.51 45.84
N THR A 678 -1.85 -2.30 47.07
CA THR A 678 -2.15 -1.09 47.87
C THR A 678 -1.74 0.21 47.17
N SER A 679 -0.77 0.16 46.25
CA SER A 679 -0.39 1.31 45.43
C SER A 679 -1.55 1.87 44.60
N ASP A 680 -2.53 1.04 44.21
CA ASP A 680 -3.72 1.47 43.47
C ASP A 680 -4.85 1.99 44.37
N HIS A 681 -4.69 1.93 45.70
CA HIS A 681 -5.66 2.44 46.68
C HIS A 681 -5.46 3.92 47.01
N TYR A 682 -4.25 4.46 46.77
CA TYR A 682 -3.87 5.82 47.16
C TYR A 682 -3.06 6.55 46.08
N HIS A 683 -3.47 7.77 45.70
CA HIS A 683 -2.76 8.57 44.67
C HIS A 683 -1.32 8.87 45.07
N ALA A 684 -1.07 9.07 46.36
CA ALA A 684 0.26 9.34 46.89
C ALA A 684 1.27 8.19 46.66
N LEU A 685 0.78 6.95 46.51
CA LEU A 685 1.60 5.79 46.17
C LEU A 685 1.63 5.58 44.65
N LYS A 686 0.46 5.59 43.99
CA LYS A 686 0.31 5.37 42.55
C LYS A 686 1.15 6.34 41.71
N LEU A 687 1.19 7.60 42.12
CA LEU A 687 1.85 8.69 41.38
C LEU A 687 3.26 8.99 41.90
N ASP A 688 3.81 8.29 42.90
CA ASP A 688 5.14 8.61 43.42
C ASP A 688 6.23 8.42 42.36
N GLY A 689 6.18 7.32 41.59
CA GLY A 689 7.11 7.07 40.48
C GLY A 689 7.06 8.10 39.34
N LEU A 690 5.99 8.91 39.27
CA LEU A 690 5.83 10.00 38.30
C LEU A 690 6.19 11.37 38.90
N THR A 691 5.80 11.61 40.15
CA THR A 691 5.89 12.93 40.81
C THR A 691 7.11 13.09 41.72
N ASN A 692 7.68 11.98 42.21
CA ASN A 692 8.69 11.93 43.27
C ASN A 692 8.21 12.64 44.56
N LEU A 693 6.98 12.31 44.98
CA LEU A 693 6.28 12.90 46.13
C LEU A 693 6.98 12.57 47.46
N SER A 694 7.54 11.37 47.58
CA SER A 694 8.33 10.90 48.72
C SER A 694 9.48 11.86 49.08
N PHE A 695 10.19 12.38 48.07
CA PHE A 695 11.20 13.43 48.27
C PHE A 695 10.62 14.73 48.84
N TYR A 696 9.42 15.13 48.41
CA TYR A 696 8.76 16.33 48.93
C TYR A 696 8.23 16.13 50.35
N LEU A 697 7.72 14.94 50.70
CA LEU A 697 7.26 14.58 52.04
C LEU A 697 8.40 14.63 53.08
N GLY A 698 9.60 14.20 52.70
CA GLY A 698 10.78 14.18 53.58
C GLY A 698 11.37 15.54 53.98
N GLN A 699 10.95 16.66 53.38
CA GLN A 699 11.49 18.00 53.71
C GLN A 699 10.76 18.64 54.90
N THR A 700 11.45 18.84 56.02
CA THR A 700 10.92 19.60 57.18
C THR A 700 10.80 21.10 56.86
N GLN A 701 9.81 21.79 57.44
CA GLN A 701 9.69 23.24 57.29
C GLN A 701 10.76 23.95 58.13
N GLY A 702 11.85 24.37 57.48
CA GLY A 702 12.92 25.08 58.17
C GLY A 702 14.07 25.51 57.27
N ASN A 703 13.84 26.50 56.40
CA ASN A 703 14.63 27.75 56.32
C ASN A 703 14.39 28.48 54.97
N PRO A 704 13.69 29.64 54.93
CA PRO A 704 13.53 30.43 53.72
C PRO A 704 14.77 31.33 53.51
N HIS A 705 15.92 30.75 53.16
CA HIS A 705 17.00 31.33 52.34
C HIS A 705 18.20 30.37 52.30
N GLY A 706 18.47 29.81 51.11
CA GLY A 706 19.54 28.84 50.87
C GLY A 706 19.78 28.65 49.38
N LEU A 707 20.12 29.75 48.68
CA LEU A 707 20.52 29.73 47.27
C LEU A 707 21.79 28.89 47.08
N PHE A 708 21.86 28.16 45.95
CA PHE A 708 23.07 27.65 45.27
C PHE A 708 24.32 27.36 46.14
N GLY A 709 24.51 26.09 46.50
CA GLY A 709 25.77 25.57 47.04
C GLY A 709 26.28 24.39 46.22
N ALA A 710 27.33 24.60 45.41
CA ALA A 710 27.85 23.55 44.54
C ALA A 710 28.64 22.47 45.31
N GLN A 711 28.41 21.19 44.96
CA GLN A 711 29.43 20.16 45.11
C GLN A 711 29.75 19.53 43.75
N THR A 712 30.63 20.22 43.04
CA THR A 712 31.78 19.63 42.34
C THR A 712 31.78 18.10 42.19
N ARG A 713 31.36 17.59 41.03
CA ARG A 713 32.00 16.37 40.52
C ARG A 713 33.50 16.66 40.38
N LYS A 714 34.34 15.89 41.07
CA LYS A 714 35.78 15.94 40.83
C LYS A 714 36.03 15.66 39.35
N ARG A 715 36.87 16.49 38.73
CA ARG A 715 37.54 16.18 37.46
C ARG A 715 38.16 14.78 37.57
N ALA A 716 37.88 13.92 36.60
CA ALA A 716 38.97 13.16 36.02
C ALA A 716 39.78 14.19 35.20
N GLU A 717 41.07 14.36 35.50
CA GLU A 717 41.90 15.27 34.71
C GLU A 717 42.21 14.65 33.34
N PRO A 718 42.34 15.49 32.30
CA PRO A 718 42.67 15.03 30.96
C PRO A 718 44.18 14.77 30.84
N GLU A 719 44.57 13.68 30.19
CA GLU A 719 45.91 13.62 29.61
C GLU A 719 46.00 14.63 28.45
N GLN A 720 46.90 15.58 28.64
CA GLN A 720 47.04 16.84 27.92
C GLN A 720 48.17 16.74 26.87
N VAL A 721 48.25 17.74 25.98
CA VAL A 721 49.32 18.05 24.99
C VAL A 721 49.28 17.16 23.73
N ASP A 722 49.22 17.68 22.49
CA ASP A 722 49.18 19.08 21.98
C ASP A 722 48.34 19.22 20.69
N ASN A 723 48.32 20.43 20.15
CA ASN A 723 47.93 20.82 18.79
C ASN A 723 48.74 20.08 17.69
N TYR A 724 48.20 19.98 16.47
CA TYR A 724 48.72 20.78 15.34
C TYR A 724 47.79 20.72 14.11
N LEU A 725 47.56 21.88 13.51
CA LEU A 725 47.14 22.00 12.12
C LEU A 725 48.23 21.44 11.18
N ASN A 726 47.78 20.95 10.01
CA ASN A 726 48.48 20.78 8.74
C ASN A 726 48.87 19.36 8.27
N ASN A 727 48.66 19.20 6.96
CA ASN A 727 49.37 18.34 6.01
C ASN A 727 49.15 16.81 6.07
N CYS A 728 48.22 16.37 5.22
CA CYS A 728 48.52 15.77 3.91
C CYS A 728 49.67 14.73 3.80
N ARG A 729 49.36 13.64 3.06
CA ARG A 729 50.23 12.71 2.29
C ARG A 729 50.77 11.42 2.95
N ILE A 730 50.59 10.33 2.17
CA ILE A 730 51.41 9.09 2.06
C ILE A 730 51.31 8.17 3.29
N CYS A 731 50.64 7.01 3.22
CA CYS A 731 50.86 5.90 2.28
C CYS A 731 49.56 5.14 1.94
#